data_AF-A0A1I7YL18-F1
#
_entry.id   AF-A0A1I7YL18-F1
#
_cell.length_a   1.000
_cell.length_b   1.000
_cell.length_c   1.000
_cell.angle_alpha   90.00
_cell.angle_beta   90.00
_cell.angle_gamma   90.00
#
_symmetry.space_group_name_H-M   'P 1'
#
loop_
_entity.id
_entity.type
_entity.pdbx_description
1 polymer ?
#
loop_
_entity_poly.entity_id
_entity_poly.type
_entity_poly.pdbx_seq_one_letter_code
_entity_poly.pdbx_strand_id
1 'polypeptide(L)'
;MKRKAGKKSGVAKKKQKTTTDVIAEFNKSPFVLQCDDLLAENSFSAKTVDETDQFVSSIVKIIKNGKLSGKFPLVDTKWMESAGVVFPIKIGQKLIERMKSPVLDFEFKKPGNVEVIGDWKLGAALKSVDPEVVVDVEIPNEYFGQRDHLNFIYHVKRAHYACACAIILRKSLKNANVSFTAEADKPRNVDLVIERTVNVEDNAVTPRIRITFSVSTEAPFAALSRLLPSKNCLRSNFIDGKTSKNEGEDKPTPSYNKSIASDICRRTLSSKLAESLSKSDTIMKAYKLLKLWSARSGLLKRPDGITAECLAALLVLLDRKQIISDRMELTTVLSNVWKWLTETTFSEPLSLNEEADASPFQEVYSYVFLDFDGYTNLTSNLSGPALGRMQREAARAIKLLSSLDSFHHIFITELSFALLYDQYATITIPVPYLAQLKSGKFTDDLLDNCDNWLKIFIAQFLPTINKAWEDRIPYFDLMEHSSSFRREWALNALQTDRRVPLKISLGMELQNGWDNPITRGPVANTPEGAEFRKFWGERSELRKFADNTICEAIVWAENGAAVIPVVVLRHVLERHFDLAESAVLNSVVPEKLLANPKHFEVVNKAYDQLSKHLRNAKDLPLGVSNINPISAALRRTDPYPPLPKLAPTVPETDDSSSFALPHILKELCPLVPTIDVKITLEKSGRWADEIDAIAKLKTAFYIEIGRCLENQFHLKCYPQRSCLYVIMEKSIVFALEIVCPKEVTILKKIAGKKDGIPKDCPASRQIEKEDVYRPQLCSSLLGTSNQFSSFGETCQLVRQWISSQYLLGHFDPVVVELLVAHVYLSPVGFAAPLTPYKGFVHFLNLLVDHNWLMKPLFVDFTNTWSDEDVYQLSQNFLKMRAVLPPMVIITPDDAIGSRFTRGLPQPIILKRIMALAANALKIIVATESGANLNSLFTCSTGAYDLLITVNPKSIAPRLTTRPAKKPQNKKGVGKVLPVVGFDPESSKAEDSFLGNGEETSISVLEEKERSASGSLAFVFVVSTGSPMKAPSISIVLRCSLLERRLEEVGKDVGIDEDVLDPETLGRYLQVLEEGVDGRRAAMDLRDPQHLQWLLSLHVVQGVHDRADNVVVELHDGACSDRLNGGFRTSGHYLWTFGVVATPAAVAYFFYDHFNPSKIGIIWKPTSIVKEVNITNCLHRFVSGGEAPVNREAVIEDIRIMGVGLIEEIRTK
;
A
#
# COMPACT_ATOMS: atom_id res chain seq x y z
N MET A 1 82.26 -16.06 -13.29
CA MET A 1 82.38 -15.09 -14.40
C MET A 1 81.00 -14.66 -14.88
N LYS A 2 80.89 -13.36 -15.19
CA LYS A 2 79.77 -12.48 -15.60
C LYS A 2 78.54 -13.02 -16.42
N ARG A 3 77.36 -12.44 -16.05
CA ARG A 3 76.21 -11.92 -16.86
C ARG A 3 75.37 -12.93 -17.69
N LYS A 4 74.03 -12.85 -17.80
CA LYS A 4 73.07 -11.73 -17.86
C LYS A 4 71.64 -12.24 -17.54
N ALA A 5 70.84 -11.47 -16.80
CA ALA A 5 69.42 -11.72 -16.55
C ALA A 5 68.57 -10.66 -17.25
N GLY A 6 67.44 -11.08 -17.85
CA GLY A 6 66.38 -10.21 -18.36
C GLY A 6 65.04 -10.92 -18.14
N LYS A 7 64.18 -10.35 -17.29
CA LYS A 7 62.84 -10.86 -16.92
C LYS A 7 61.75 -10.07 -17.66
N LYS A 8 60.85 -10.77 -18.33
CA LYS A 8 59.46 -10.36 -18.63
C LYS A 8 58.54 -11.50 -18.21
N SER A 9 57.68 -11.26 -17.21
CA SER A 9 56.37 -11.92 -17.04
C SER A 9 55.70 -11.43 -15.74
N GLY A 10 54.70 -10.57 -15.86
CA GLY A 10 53.77 -10.23 -14.78
C GLY A 10 52.37 -10.68 -15.18
N VAL A 11 52.07 -11.96 -14.96
CA VAL A 11 50.73 -12.56 -15.09
C VAL A 11 50.05 -12.48 -13.72
N ALA A 12 48.76 -12.16 -13.73
CA ALA A 12 47.87 -12.08 -12.58
C ALA A 12 48.02 -13.31 -11.65
N LYS A 13 48.39 -13.06 -10.39
CA LYS A 13 48.34 -14.06 -9.32
C LYS A 13 46.94 -14.05 -8.69
N LYS A 14 46.11 -15.06 -9.02
CA LYS A 14 45.06 -15.54 -8.10
C LYS A 14 45.76 -15.98 -6.81
N LYS A 15 45.56 -15.24 -5.70
CA LYS A 15 45.97 -15.70 -4.37
C LYS A 15 45.16 -16.94 -4.02
N GLN A 16 45.83 -18.07 -3.76
CA GLN A 16 45.22 -19.20 -3.05
C GLN A 16 44.89 -18.72 -1.63
N LYS A 17 43.61 -18.77 -1.23
CA LYS A 17 43.16 -18.51 0.14
C LYS A 17 43.85 -19.50 1.08
N THR A 18 44.45 -19.02 2.17
CA THR A 18 45.08 -19.90 3.18
C THR A 18 44.01 -20.58 4.03
N THR A 19 44.30 -21.72 4.66
CA THR A 19 43.36 -22.45 5.53
C THR A 19 42.81 -21.56 6.66
N THR A 20 43.63 -20.63 7.15
CA THR A 20 43.25 -19.57 8.11
C THR A 20 42.25 -18.57 7.56
N ASP A 21 42.36 -18.17 6.30
CA ASP A 21 41.39 -17.27 5.65
C ASP A 21 40.04 -17.97 5.48
N VAL A 22 40.05 -19.27 5.19
CA VAL A 22 38.83 -20.08 5.05
C VAL A 22 38.13 -20.27 6.40
N ILE A 23 38.88 -20.49 7.49
CA ILE A 23 38.33 -20.62 8.85
C ILE A 23 37.78 -19.28 9.36
N ALA A 24 38.46 -18.16 9.08
CA ALA A 24 37.98 -16.83 9.44
C ALA A 24 36.70 -16.45 8.67
N GLU A 25 36.57 -16.88 7.41
CA GLU A 25 35.36 -16.69 6.60
C GLU A 25 34.18 -17.54 7.09
N PHE A 26 34.44 -18.74 7.63
CA PHE A 26 33.43 -19.61 8.26
C PHE A 26 32.89 -19.09 9.59
N ASN A 27 33.66 -18.26 10.30
CA ASN A 27 33.30 -17.69 11.61
C ASN A 27 32.62 -16.30 11.50
N LYS A 28 32.44 -15.76 10.29
CA LYS A 28 31.74 -14.48 10.12
C LYS A 28 30.24 -14.65 10.34
N SER A 29 29.62 -13.66 11.00
CA SER A 29 28.17 -13.61 11.10
C SER A 29 27.53 -13.52 9.69
N PRO A 30 26.37 -14.14 9.44
CA PRO A 30 25.72 -14.09 8.12
C PRO A 30 25.45 -12.67 7.64
N PHE A 31 25.18 -11.74 8.56
CA PHE A 31 25.02 -10.31 8.27
C PHE A 31 26.30 -9.69 7.68
N VAL A 32 27.48 -10.03 8.21
CA VAL A 32 28.76 -9.51 7.69
C VAL A 32 29.04 -10.07 6.30
N LEU A 33 28.65 -11.32 6.01
CA LEU A 33 28.75 -11.89 4.67
C LEU A 33 27.85 -11.14 3.68
N GLN A 34 26.59 -10.85 4.05
CA GLN A 34 25.69 -10.03 3.22
C GLN A 34 26.24 -8.62 2.98
N CYS A 35 26.88 -8.00 3.99
CA CYS A 35 27.59 -6.74 3.83
C CYS A 35 28.73 -6.83 2.82
N ASP A 36 29.58 -7.86 2.91
CA ASP A 36 30.70 -8.07 2.00
C ASP A 36 30.18 -8.30 0.54
N ASP A 37 29.11 -9.08 0.37
CA ASP A 37 28.47 -9.33 -0.93
C ASP A 37 27.87 -8.05 -1.54
N LEU A 38 27.12 -7.28 -0.74
CA LEU A 38 26.53 -6.00 -1.18
C LEU A 38 27.61 -5.00 -1.64
N LEU A 39 28.73 -4.92 -0.91
CA LEU A 39 29.86 -4.07 -1.30
C LEU A 39 30.53 -4.56 -2.58
N ALA A 40 30.66 -5.87 -2.77
CA ALA A 40 31.21 -6.45 -3.99
C ALA A 40 30.33 -6.14 -5.22
N GLU A 41 29.00 -6.31 -5.11
CA GLU A 41 28.04 -5.96 -6.17
C GLU A 41 28.13 -4.48 -6.57
N ASN A 42 28.25 -3.60 -5.58
CA ASN A 42 28.31 -2.15 -5.77
C ASN A 42 29.69 -1.61 -6.16
N SER A 43 30.74 -2.44 -6.15
CA SER A 43 32.11 -2.05 -6.51
C SER A 43 32.34 -2.02 -8.02
N PHE A 44 33.11 -1.04 -8.52
CA PHE A 44 33.49 -1.00 -9.94
C PHE A 44 34.42 -2.15 -10.32
N SER A 45 34.24 -2.69 -11.54
CA SER A 45 35.13 -3.73 -12.06
C SER A 45 36.53 -3.15 -12.29
N ALA A 46 37.58 -3.96 -12.14
CA ALA A 46 38.96 -3.52 -12.39
C ALA A 46 39.13 -2.89 -13.80
N LYS A 47 38.48 -3.48 -14.82
CA LYS A 47 38.46 -2.93 -16.19
C LYS A 47 37.87 -1.52 -16.23
N THR A 48 36.71 -1.32 -15.59
CA THR A 48 36.04 0.00 -15.55
C THR A 48 36.90 1.03 -14.81
N VAL A 49 37.56 0.64 -13.72
CA VAL A 49 38.47 1.52 -12.97
C VAL A 49 39.64 1.94 -13.86
N ASP A 50 40.32 0.99 -14.50
CA ASP A 50 41.47 1.27 -15.38
C ASP A 50 41.09 2.19 -16.56
N GLU A 51 39.95 1.92 -17.22
CA GLU A 51 39.45 2.76 -18.31
C GLU A 51 39.04 4.16 -17.82
N THR A 52 38.50 4.26 -16.61
CA THR A 52 38.13 5.53 -15.98
C THR A 52 39.36 6.36 -15.67
N ASP A 53 40.36 5.76 -15.02
CA ASP A 53 41.62 6.42 -14.65
C ASP A 53 42.41 6.90 -15.88
N GLN A 54 42.41 6.12 -16.98
CA GLN A 54 43.05 6.54 -18.23
C GLN A 54 42.40 7.79 -18.83
N PHE A 55 41.07 7.86 -18.83
CA PHE A 55 40.36 9.02 -19.35
C PHE A 55 40.46 10.23 -18.43
N VAL A 56 40.36 10.04 -17.11
CA VAL A 56 40.59 11.10 -16.12
C VAL A 56 42.00 11.66 -16.31
N SER A 57 43.00 10.79 -16.48
CA SER A 57 44.38 11.19 -16.80
C SER A 57 44.47 12.01 -18.10
N SER A 58 43.65 11.68 -19.11
CA SER A 58 43.58 12.48 -20.35
C SER A 58 42.98 13.87 -20.10
N ILE A 59 41.91 13.98 -19.30
CA ILE A 59 41.28 15.26 -18.92
C ILE A 59 42.24 16.12 -18.12
N VAL A 60 42.92 15.55 -17.13
CA VAL A 60 43.95 16.24 -16.33
C VAL A 60 45.04 16.80 -17.24
N LYS A 61 45.51 16.02 -18.23
CA LYS A 61 46.49 16.50 -19.23
C LYS A 61 45.94 17.63 -20.10
N ILE A 62 44.70 17.53 -20.56
CA ILE A 62 44.04 18.57 -21.37
C ILE A 62 43.97 19.88 -20.60
N ILE A 63 43.55 19.87 -19.34
CA ILE A 63 43.41 21.08 -18.53
C ILE A 63 44.79 21.68 -18.19
N LYS A 64 45.76 20.86 -17.77
CA LYS A 64 47.13 21.34 -17.45
C LYS A 64 47.84 21.96 -18.66
N ASN A 65 47.59 21.45 -19.86
CA ASN A 65 48.23 21.92 -21.10
C ASN A 65 47.37 22.88 -21.92
N GLY A 66 46.13 23.13 -21.49
CA GLY A 66 45.17 24.00 -22.18
C GLY A 66 45.71 25.41 -22.37
N LYS A 67 45.37 26.02 -23.51
CA LYS A 67 45.68 27.42 -23.82
C LYS A 67 44.43 28.12 -24.31
N LEU A 68 44.19 29.31 -23.80
CA LEU A 68 43.15 30.21 -24.27
C LEU A 68 43.79 31.60 -24.40
N SER A 69 43.87 32.11 -25.62
CA SER A 69 44.49 33.41 -25.92
C SER A 69 43.49 34.53 -25.80
N GLY A 70 43.90 35.66 -25.22
CA GLY A 70 43.11 36.88 -25.14
C GLY A 70 42.97 37.38 -23.72
N LYS A 71 42.87 38.70 -23.59
CA LYS A 71 42.62 39.40 -22.35
C LYS A 71 41.29 40.12 -22.50
N PHE A 72 40.32 39.76 -21.67
CA PHE A 72 38.93 40.19 -21.82
C PHE A 72 38.48 40.87 -20.53
N PRO A 73 37.75 42.00 -20.57
CA PRO A 73 37.15 42.56 -19.36
C PRO A 73 36.20 41.55 -18.69
N LEU A 74 36.19 41.45 -17.35
CA LEU A 74 35.28 40.52 -16.63
C LEU A 74 33.80 40.76 -16.94
N VAL A 75 33.45 41.98 -17.34
CA VAL A 75 32.08 42.41 -17.70
C VAL A 75 31.68 41.94 -19.11
N ASP A 76 32.65 41.65 -19.97
CA ASP A 76 32.39 41.22 -21.34
C ASP A 76 32.31 39.69 -21.42
N THR A 77 31.10 39.17 -21.60
CA THR A 77 30.82 37.74 -21.76
C THR A 77 30.69 37.31 -23.22
N LYS A 78 30.70 38.24 -24.19
CA LYS A 78 30.43 37.96 -25.61
C LYS A 78 31.46 37.01 -26.23
N TRP A 79 32.71 37.08 -25.77
CA TRP A 79 33.77 36.20 -26.26
C TRP A 79 33.48 34.72 -25.94
N MET A 80 32.80 34.41 -24.83
CA MET A 80 32.41 33.04 -24.49
C MET A 80 31.27 32.54 -25.38
N GLU A 81 30.31 33.41 -25.67
CA GLU A 81 29.16 33.09 -26.53
C GLU A 81 29.62 32.70 -27.94
N SER A 82 30.66 33.36 -28.45
CA SER A 82 31.29 33.00 -29.73
C SER A 82 31.93 31.60 -29.72
N ALA A 83 32.33 31.09 -28.55
CA ALA A 83 32.80 29.73 -28.33
C ALA A 83 31.67 28.75 -27.96
N GLY A 84 30.41 29.20 -28.04
CA GLY A 84 29.21 28.43 -27.74
C GLY A 84 29.01 28.13 -26.25
N VAL A 85 29.56 28.98 -25.37
CA VAL A 85 29.41 28.89 -23.91
C VAL A 85 28.77 30.18 -23.40
N VAL A 86 27.65 30.08 -22.69
CA VAL A 86 26.96 31.20 -22.07
C VAL A 86 27.45 31.33 -20.63
N PHE A 87 27.72 32.56 -20.19
CA PHE A 87 28.18 32.81 -18.83
C PHE A 87 27.11 32.34 -17.81
N PRO A 88 27.46 31.48 -16.85
CA PRO A 88 26.46 30.69 -16.12
C PRO A 88 25.81 31.42 -14.94
N ILE A 89 26.37 32.52 -14.46
CA ILE A 89 25.85 33.26 -13.30
C ILE A 89 25.04 34.47 -13.76
N LYS A 90 23.81 34.62 -13.25
CA LYS A 90 23.02 35.84 -13.41
C LYS A 90 23.39 36.84 -12.31
N ILE A 91 24.06 37.92 -12.68
CA ILE A 91 24.28 39.09 -11.83
C ILE A 91 23.74 40.31 -12.59
N GLY A 92 22.95 41.14 -11.92
CA GLY A 92 22.40 42.34 -12.56
C GLY A 92 23.50 43.28 -13.04
N GLN A 93 23.35 43.85 -14.25
CA GLN A 93 24.35 44.70 -14.90
C GLN A 93 24.87 45.82 -13.97
N LYS A 94 23.97 46.46 -13.21
CA LYS A 94 24.30 47.52 -12.25
C LYS A 94 25.24 47.07 -11.12
N LEU A 95 25.17 45.80 -10.70
CA LEU A 95 26.05 45.24 -9.68
C LEU A 95 27.43 44.93 -10.27
N ILE A 96 27.47 44.41 -11.51
CA ILE A 96 28.72 44.15 -12.23
C ILE A 96 29.51 45.46 -12.41
N GLU A 97 28.84 46.55 -12.82
CA GLU A 97 29.46 47.88 -12.98
C GLU A 97 30.05 48.45 -11.68
N ARG A 98 29.57 48.00 -10.51
CA ARG A 98 30.05 48.46 -9.19
C ARG A 98 31.19 47.60 -8.64
N MET A 99 31.54 46.49 -9.27
CA MET A 99 32.63 45.63 -8.81
C MET A 99 33.97 46.37 -8.89
N LYS A 100 34.73 46.34 -7.79
CA LYS A 100 36.05 46.95 -7.70
C LYS A 100 37.08 45.90 -7.31
N SER A 101 37.93 45.54 -8.26
CA SER A 101 39.08 44.65 -8.06
C SER A 101 40.34 45.31 -8.64
N PRO A 102 41.53 45.07 -8.07
CA PRO A 102 42.78 45.44 -8.73
C PRO A 102 43.01 44.66 -10.04
N VAL A 103 42.32 43.53 -10.24
CA VAL A 103 42.44 42.66 -11.41
C VAL A 103 41.04 42.48 -12.01
N LEU A 104 40.65 43.36 -12.93
CA LEU A 104 39.33 43.36 -13.58
C LEU A 104 39.30 42.72 -14.98
N ASP A 105 40.46 42.32 -15.48
CA ASP A 105 40.55 41.59 -16.74
C ASP A 105 40.66 40.09 -16.49
N PHE A 106 39.90 39.33 -17.25
CA PHE A 106 40.05 37.90 -17.44
C PHE A 106 41.24 37.60 -18.38
N GLU A 107 42.20 36.83 -17.89
CA GLU A 107 43.23 36.18 -18.68
C GLU A 107 43.42 34.75 -18.16
N PHE A 108 43.31 33.75 -19.04
CA PHE A 108 43.43 32.36 -18.64
C PHE A 108 44.88 32.01 -18.29
N LYS A 109 45.13 31.77 -17.00
CA LYS A 109 46.39 31.21 -16.50
C LYS A 109 46.26 29.71 -16.28
N LYS A 110 47.35 28.97 -16.51
CA LYS A 110 47.40 27.53 -16.23
C LYS A 110 47.07 27.27 -14.76
N PRO A 111 46.35 26.18 -14.43
CA PRO A 111 45.99 25.87 -13.05
C PRO A 111 47.24 25.60 -12.22
N GLY A 112 47.19 25.95 -10.93
CA GLY A 112 48.29 25.70 -9.99
C GLY A 112 48.53 24.21 -9.80
N ASN A 113 47.44 23.47 -9.62
CA ASN A 113 47.45 22.01 -9.54
C ASN A 113 46.12 21.45 -10.04
N VAL A 114 46.15 20.22 -10.55
CA VAL A 114 44.96 19.46 -10.94
C VAL A 114 45.15 18.03 -10.45
N GLU A 115 44.26 17.58 -9.58
CA GLU A 115 44.30 16.24 -8.97
C GLU A 115 42.90 15.61 -8.85
N VAL A 116 42.88 14.28 -8.73
CA VAL A 116 41.67 13.54 -8.38
C VAL A 116 41.51 13.57 -6.86
N ILE A 117 40.29 13.80 -6.38
CA ILE A 117 39.97 13.86 -4.94
C ILE A 117 38.70 13.04 -4.64
N GLY A 118 38.32 12.98 -3.36
CA GLY A 118 37.10 12.32 -2.90
C GLY A 118 37.12 10.79 -3.01
N ASP A 119 35.92 10.22 -3.05
CA ASP A 119 35.71 8.78 -2.86
C ASP A 119 36.36 7.89 -3.92
N TRP A 120 36.54 8.39 -5.15
CA TRP A 120 37.27 7.64 -6.18
C TRP A 120 38.73 7.40 -5.78
N LYS A 121 39.43 8.44 -5.30
CA LYS A 121 40.82 8.34 -4.82
C LYS A 121 40.94 7.50 -3.54
N LEU A 122 39.93 7.50 -2.68
CA LEU A 122 39.86 6.63 -1.50
C LEU A 122 39.54 5.17 -1.83
N GLY A 123 39.09 4.84 -3.05
CA GLY A 123 38.54 3.52 -3.36
C GLY A 123 37.19 3.26 -2.68
N ALA A 124 36.44 4.31 -2.38
CA ALA A 124 35.14 4.30 -1.70
C ALA A 124 33.94 4.71 -2.60
N ALA A 125 34.18 4.91 -3.90
CA ALA A 125 33.12 5.17 -4.88
C ALA A 125 32.24 3.93 -5.09
N LEU A 126 30.92 4.13 -5.16
CA LEU A 126 29.94 3.05 -5.30
C LEU A 126 29.03 3.28 -6.52
N LYS A 127 28.75 2.22 -7.28
CA LYS A 127 27.94 2.28 -8.52
C LYS A 127 26.56 2.90 -8.32
N SER A 128 25.87 2.53 -7.24
CA SER A 128 24.47 2.91 -6.98
C SER A 128 24.30 4.27 -6.30
N VAL A 129 25.35 4.81 -5.67
CA VAL A 129 25.26 6.01 -4.82
C VAL A 129 25.92 7.22 -5.47
N ASP A 130 27.13 7.02 -6.00
CA ASP A 130 27.98 8.08 -6.50
C ASP A 130 28.93 7.57 -7.57
N PRO A 131 28.40 7.25 -8.77
CA PRO A 131 29.23 6.87 -9.91
C PRO A 131 29.93 8.10 -10.51
N GLU A 132 30.76 8.78 -9.73
CA GLU A 132 31.40 10.03 -10.10
C GLU A 132 32.85 10.11 -9.62
N VAL A 133 33.72 10.58 -10.51
CA VAL A 133 35.10 10.96 -10.21
C VAL A 133 35.16 12.47 -10.04
N VAL A 134 35.70 12.95 -8.92
CA VAL A 134 35.88 14.38 -8.68
C VAL A 134 37.33 14.76 -9.00
N VAL A 135 37.49 15.68 -9.95
CA VAL A 135 38.76 16.30 -10.32
C VAL A 135 38.75 17.73 -9.83
N ASP A 136 39.67 18.07 -8.95
CA ASP A 136 39.84 19.41 -8.43
C ASP A 136 40.88 20.19 -9.25
N VAL A 137 40.51 21.40 -9.67
CA VAL A 137 41.36 22.33 -10.41
C VAL A 137 41.60 23.56 -9.54
N GLU A 138 42.85 23.75 -9.11
CA GLU A 138 43.23 24.95 -8.34
C GLU A 138 43.47 26.12 -9.27
N ILE A 139 42.66 27.15 -9.09
CA ILE A 139 42.83 28.43 -9.74
C ILE A 139 44.05 29.13 -9.11
N PRO A 140 45.03 29.61 -9.89
CA PRO A 140 46.21 30.27 -9.35
C PRO A 140 45.88 31.50 -8.51
N ASN A 141 46.54 31.67 -7.36
CA ASN A 141 46.28 32.82 -6.47
C ASN A 141 46.48 34.18 -7.13
N GLU A 142 47.40 34.29 -8.10
CA GLU A 142 47.65 35.52 -8.86
C GLU A 142 46.43 36.03 -9.64
N TYR A 143 45.42 35.18 -9.83
CA TYR A 143 44.17 35.51 -10.50
C TYR A 143 43.22 36.32 -9.60
N PHE A 144 43.42 36.27 -8.28
CA PHE A 144 42.61 36.96 -7.28
C PHE A 144 43.38 38.09 -6.59
N GLY A 145 42.71 39.22 -6.38
CA GLY A 145 43.15 40.27 -5.47
C GLY A 145 42.75 39.98 -4.03
N GLN A 146 43.46 40.56 -3.06
CA GLN A 146 43.21 40.32 -1.62
C GLN A 146 41.80 40.67 -1.12
N ARG A 147 41.06 41.49 -1.87
CA ARG A 147 39.69 41.94 -1.56
C ARG A 147 38.61 41.28 -2.43
N ASP A 148 38.98 40.33 -3.29
CA ASP A 148 38.03 39.67 -4.20
C ASP A 148 37.05 38.73 -3.49
N HIS A 149 37.22 38.51 -2.19
CA HIS A 149 36.24 37.83 -1.35
C HIS A 149 34.96 38.66 -1.20
N LEU A 150 35.00 39.97 -1.48
CA LEU A 150 33.85 40.85 -1.38
C LEU A 150 33.00 40.84 -2.66
N ASN A 151 31.70 41.09 -2.51
CA ASN A 151 30.81 41.57 -3.58
C ASN A 151 30.77 40.68 -4.85
N PHE A 152 30.73 39.35 -4.69
CA PHE A 152 30.66 38.35 -5.76
C PHE A 152 31.86 38.28 -6.71
N ILE A 153 32.93 39.04 -6.50
CA ILE A 153 34.08 39.09 -7.42
C ILE A 153 34.72 37.69 -7.56
N TYR A 154 34.94 37.00 -6.44
CA TYR A 154 35.43 35.62 -6.41
C TYR A 154 34.58 34.69 -7.29
N HIS A 155 33.26 34.75 -7.15
CA HIS A 155 32.32 33.86 -7.84
C HIS A 155 32.33 34.10 -9.35
N VAL A 156 32.36 35.38 -9.76
CA VAL A 156 32.48 35.78 -11.16
C VAL A 156 33.78 35.27 -11.76
N LYS A 157 34.91 35.52 -11.08
CA LYS A 157 36.23 35.07 -11.51
C LYS A 157 36.32 33.55 -11.61
N ARG A 158 35.78 32.84 -10.63
CA ARG A 158 35.69 31.37 -10.60
C ARG A 158 34.87 30.83 -11.78
N ALA A 159 33.71 31.42 -12.06
CA ALA A 159 32.87 31.02 -13.20
C ALA A 159 33.53 31.32 -14.55
N HIS A 160 34.23 32.45 -14.69
CA HIS A 160 35.06 32.75 -15.87
C HIS A 160 36.11 31.66 -16.11
N TYR A 161 36.80 31.23 -15.05
CA TYR A 161 37.77 30.15 -15.13
C TYR A 161 37.11 28.81 -15.52
N ALA A 162 35.95 28.49 -14.93
CA ALA A 162 35.17 27.32 -15.30
C ALA A 162 34.74 27.34 -16.78
N CYS A 163 34.30 28.48 -17.30
CA CYS A 163 33.96 28.65 -18.72
C CYS A 163 35.17 28.43 -19.62
N ALA A 164 36.35 28.95 -19.25
CA ALA A 164 37.58 28.74 -20.00
C ALA A 164 37.97 27.26 -20.05
N CYS A 165 37.90 26.55 -18.91
CA CYS A 165 38.09 25.10 -18.88
C CYS A 165 37.05 24.37 -19.74
N ALA A 166 35.78 24.77 -19.69
CA ALA A 166 34.73 24.18 -20.52
C ALA A 166 35.02 24.33 -22.03
N ILE A 167 35.48 25.51 -22.46
CA ILE A 167 35.89 25.77 -23.85
C ILE A 167 37.07 24.88 -24.25
N ILE A 168 38.10 24.78 -23.40
CA ILE A 168 39.28 23.94 -23.64
C ILE A 168 38.88 22.46 -23.76
N LEU A 169 38.04 21.98 -22.85
CA LEU A 169 37.58 20.61 -22.81
C LEU A 169 36.71 20.28 -24.02
N ARG A 170 35.74 21.13 -24.35
CA ARG A 170 34.86 20.95 -25.51
C ARG A 170 35.63 20.92 -26.84
N LYS A 171 36.68 21.73 -26.97
CA LYS A 171 37.56 21.71 -28.16
C LYS A 171 38.38 20.42 -28.28
N SER A 172 38.77 19.84 -27.14
CA SER A 172 39.70 18.70 -27.09
C SER A 172 39.01 17.34 -27.02
N LEU A 173 37.84 17.26 -26.40
CA LEU A 173 37.05 16.04 -26.22
C LEU A 173 36.00 15.92 -27.32
N LYS A 174 36.16 14.93 -28.21
CA LYS A 174 35.21 14.68 -29.31
C LYS A 174 34.08 13.70 -28.94
N ASN A 175 34.31 12.82 -27.96
CA ASN A 175 33.41 11.73 -27.56
C ASN A 175 32.89 11.92 -26.12
N ALA A 176 32.67 13.16 -25.70
CA ALA A 176 32.14 13.47 -24.38
C ALA A 176 31.31 14.74 -24.41
N ASN A 177 30.23 14.74 -23.65
CA ASN A 177 29.41 15.91 -23.40
C ASN A 177 29.93 16.64 -22.17
N VAL A 178 30.01 17.96 -22.27
CA VAL A 178 30.39 18.84 -21.16
C VAL A 178 29.17 19.71 -20.83
N SER A 179 28.79 19.75 -19.56
CA SER A 179 27.69 20.55 -19.03
C SER A 179 28.13 21.31 -17.77
N PHE A 180 27.36 22.35 -17.41
CA PHE A 180 27.52 23.02 -16.13
C PHE A 180 26.76 22.28 -15.05
N THR A 181 27.28 22.32 -13.82
CA THR A 181 26.58 21.86 -12.62
C THR A 181 26.79 22.85 -11.48
N ALA A 182 25.86 22.91 -10.52
CA ALA A 182 26.09 23.59 -9.26
C ALA A 182 25.30 22.90 -8.14
N GLU A 183 25.88 22.88 -6.94
CA GLU A 183 25.21 22.42 -5.73
C GLU A 183 24.09 23.39 -5.34
N ALA A 184 22.98 22.87 -4.81
CA ALA A 184 21.78 23.64 -4.51
C ALA A 184 22.01 24.75 -3.46
N ASP A 185 22.99 24.55 -2.56
CA ASP A 185 23.36 25.47 -1.50
C ASP A 185 24.41 26.51 -1.93
N LYS A 186 25.17 26.23 -3.00
CA LYS A 186 26.16 27.12 -3.60
C LYS A 186 25.88 27.27 -5.10
N PRO A 187 24.71 27.80 -5.50
CA PRO A 187 24.29 27.84 -6.91
C PRO A 187 25.19 28.69 -7.81
N ARG A 188 26.04 29.55 -7.21
CA ARG A 188 27.03 30.38 -7.92
C ARG A 188 28.43 29.76 -8.01
N ASN A 189 28.70 28.66 -7.31
CA ASN A 189 29.93 27.90 -7.46
C ASN A 189 29.75 26.88 -8.60
N VAL A 190 29.83 27.38 -9.83
CA VAL A 190 29.60 26.59 -11.04
C VAL A 190 30.77 25.64 -11.32
N ASP A 191 30.47 24.36 -11.39
CA ASP A 191 31.37 23.26 -11.71
C ASP A 191 31.04 22.71 -13.12
N LEU A 192 31.85 21.76 -13.60
CA LEU A 192 31.59 21.07 -14.88
C LEU A 192 31.31 19.59 -14.66
N VAL A 193 30.43 19.02 -15.47
CA VAL A 193 30.24 17.56 -15.57
C VAL A 193 30.61 17.12 -16.97
N ILE A 194 31.35 16.01 -17.05
CA ILE A 194 31.75 15.36 -18.29
C ILE A 194 31.15 13.96 -18.30
N GLU A 195 30.37 13.68 -19.35
CA GLU A 195 29.80 12.36 -19.62
C GLU A 195 30.37 11.82 -20.92
N ARG A 196 30.88 10.57 -20.91
CA ARG A 196 31.32 9.91 -22.13
C ARG A 196 30.11 9.56 -22.99
N THR A 197 30.23 9.73 -24.30
CA THR A 197 29.29 9.13 -25.26
C THR A 197 29.67 7.66 -25.43
N VAL A 198 28.99 6.75 -24.73
CA VAL A 198 29.22 5.29 -24.81
C VAL A 198 28.19 4.66 -25.77
N ASN A 199 28.61 3.67 -26.56
CA ASN A 199 27.68 2.85 -27.35
C ASN A 199 26.87 1.96 -26.40
N VAL A 200 25.55 1.92 -26.59
CA VAL A 200 24.52 1.36 -25.69
C VAL A 200 24.64 -0.17 -25.46
N GLU A 201 25.62 -0.85 -26.08
CA GLU A 201 25.72 -2.31 -26.07
C GLU A 201 26.28 -2.90 -24.75
N ASP A 202 27.01 -2.13 -23.93
CA ASP A 202 27.48 -2.56 -22.61
C ASP A 202 26.61 -1.97 -21.50
N ASN A 203 25.85 -2.81 -20.79
CA ASN A 203 25.04 -2.46 -19.59
C ASN A 203 25.87 -2.00 -18.37
N ALA A 204 27.14 -1.65 -18.53
CA ALA A 204 28.03 -1.26 -17.44
C ALA A 204 27.85 0.23 -17.07
N VAL A 205 27.63 0.50 -15.77
CA VAL A 205 27.56 1.87 -15.24
C VAL A 205 28.90 2.57 -15.45
N THR A 206 28.91 3.60 -16.31
CA THR A 206 30.11 4.40 -16.60
C THR A 206 30.19 5.59 -15.64
N PRO A 207 31.28 5.77 -14.89
CA PRO A 207 31.44 6.92 -14.00
C PRO A 207 31.42 8.25 -14.74
N ARG A 208 30.69 9.23 -14.21
CA ARG A 208 30.75 10.64 -14.64
C ARG A 208 32.01 11.30 -14.08
N ILE A 209 32.49 12.36 -14.72
CA ILE A 209 33.62 13.14 -14.19
C ILE A 209 33.13 14.53 -13.86
N ARG A 210 33.22 14.93 -12.59
CA ARG A 210 33.00 16.32 -12.20
C ARG A 210 34.32 17.04 -12.04
N ILE A 211 34.40 18.21 -12.63
CA ILE A 211 35.49 19.14 -12.41
C ILE A 211 34.99 20.23 -11.49
N THR A 212 35.62 20.32 -10.32
CA THR A 212 35.39 21.38 -9.36
C THR A 212 36.59 22.33 -9.31
N PHE A 213 36.35 23.55 -8.86
CA PHE A 213 37.37 24.60 -8.83
C PHE A 213 37.62 25.03 -7.40
N SER A 214 38.89 25.05 -7.00
CA SER A 214 39.36 25.46 -5.68
C SER A 214 40.41 26.57 -5.79
N VAL A 215 40.89 27.03 -4.64
CA VAL A 215 42.03 27.94 -4.51
C VAL A 215 43.00 27.38 -3.48
N SER A 216 44.23 27.93 -3.45
CA SER A 216 45.26 27.45 -2.53
C SER A 216 44.86 27.60 -1.07
N THR A 217 45.00 26.51 -0.29
CA THR A 217 44.82 26.54 1.17
C THR A 217 46.06 27.08 1.90
N GLU A 218 47.26 26.84 1.35
CA GLU A 218 48.53 27.22 1.97
C GLU A 218 48.81 28.72 1.86
N ALA A 219 48.42 29.33 0.73
CA ALA A 219 48.57 30.76 0.48
C ALA A 219 47.25 31.38 0.00
N PRO A 220 46.18 31.38 0.81
CA PRO A 220 44.86 31.79 0.36
C PRO A 220 44.84 33.28 0.01
N PHE A 221 44.15 33.64 -1.08
CA PHE A 221 44.04 35.04 -1.51
C PHE A 221 43.35 35.94 -0.47
N ALA A 222 42.56 35.35 0.43
CA ALA A 222 41.91 36.02 1.55
C ALA A 222 42.11 35.20 2.84
N ALA A 223 42.34 35.89 3.95
CA ALA A 223 42.43 35.25 5.26
C ALA A 223 41.08 34.63 5.67
N LEU A 224 41.09 33.36 6.13
CA LEU A 224 39.88 32.62 6.53
C LEU A 224 39.09 33.31 7.65
N SER A 225 39.76 34.06 8.54
CA SER A 225 39.11 34.87 9.59
C SER A 225 38.19 35.97 9.05
N ARG A 226 38.34 36.37 7.79
CA ARG A 226 37.42 37.31 7.11
C ARG A 226 36.16 36.64 6.58
N LEU A 227 36.16 35.30 6.48
CA LEU A 227 35.07 34.48 5.97
C LEU A 227 34.29 33.78 7.11
N LEU A 228 34.45 34.23 8.36
CA LEU A 228 33.63 33.73 9.46
C LEU A 228 32.15 34.06 9.22
N PRO A 229 31.21 33.23 9.71
CA PRO A 229 29.77 33.43 9.45
C PRO A 229 29.23 34.77 9.98
N SER A 230 29.81 35.28 11.06
CA SER A 230 29.45 36.57 11.67
C SER A 230 29.94 37.80 10.88
N LYS A 231 30.70 37.62 9.80
CA LYS A 231 31.22 38.72 8.98
C LYS A 231 30.34 39.00 7.77
N ASN A 232 30.27 40.28 7.38
CA ASN A 232 29.68 40.70 6.11
C ASN A 232 30.75 40.73 4.99
N CYS A 233 30.47 40.06 3.88
CA CYS A 233 31.24 40.14 2.64
C CYS A 233 30.45 40.72 1.46
N LEU A 234 29.16 41.04 1.64
CA LEU A 234 28.33 41.74 0.65
C LEU A 234 27.94 43.12 1.20
N ARG A 235 28.67 44.15 0.78
CA ARG A 235 28.54 45.50 1.36
C ARG A 235 27.25 46.18 0.91
N SER A 236 26.55 46.83 1.84
CA SER A 236 25.31 47.57 1.52
C SER A 236 25.52 48.63 0.44
N ASN A 237 26.65 49.34 0.46
CA ASN A 237 27.02 50.32 -0.57
C ASN A 237 27.13 49.70 -1.98
N PHE A 238 27.53 48.43 -2.08
CA PHE A 238 27.59 47.70 -3.36
C PHE A 238 26.18 47.33 -3.85
N ILE A 239 25.32 46.89 -2.92
CA ILE A 239 23.95 46.44 -3.20
C ILE A 239 23.05 47.63 -3.56
N ASP A 240 22.96 48.63 -2.70
CA ASP A 240 22.00 49.74 -2.83
C ASP A 240 22.53 50.92 -3.65
N GLY A 241 23.85 51.01 -3.80
CA GLY A 241 24.51 52.14 -4.48
C GLY A 241 24.37 53.48 -3.74
N LYS A 242 23.86 53.46 -2.50
CA LYS A 242 23.81 54.59 -1.58
C LYS A 242 24.89 54.37 -0.52
N THR A 243 25.72 55.39 -0.27
CA THR A 243 26.61 55.40 0.90
C THR A 243 25.76 55.50 2.16
N SER A 244 25.65 54.41 2.93
CA SER A 244 25.09 54.51 4.28
C SER A 244 26.00 55.41 5.14
N LYS A 245 25.41 56.23 6.01
CA LYS A 245 26.16 57.09 6.94
C LYS A 245 26.66 56.33 8.18
N ASN A 246 26.29 55.05 8.32
CA ASN A 246 26.64 54.20 9.46
C ASN A 246 27.36 52.94 8.96
N GLU A 247 28.69 52.92 9.05
CA GLU A 247 29.55 51.79 8.64
C GLU A 247 29.42 50.53 9.53
N GLY A 248 28.48 50.52 10.49
CA GLY A 248 28.30 49.45 11.49
C GLY A 248 27.02 48.61 11.40
N GLU A 249 26.14 48.83 10.41
CA GLU A 249 24.82 48.16 10.31
C GLU A 249 24.76 47.01 9.28
N ASP A 250 25.87 46.64 8.63
CA ASP A 250 25.89 45.58 7.61
C ASP A 250 25.62 44.18 8.23
N LYS A 251 24.53 43.52 7.80
CA LYS A 251 24.17 42.16 8.27
C LYS A 251 25.22 41.10 7.86
N PRO A 252 25.48 40.07 8.68
CA PRO A 252 26.36 38.96 8.31
C PRO A 252 25.91 38.22 7.04
N THR A 253 26.86 37.64 6.29
CA THR A 253 26.58 36.93 5.02
C THR A 253 27.10 35.49 5.05
N PRO A 254 26.51 34.62 5.88
CA PRO A 254 27.07 33.31 6.19
C PRO A 254 27.05 32.33 5.01
N SER A 255 26.00 32.33 4.18
CA SER A 255 25.91 31.41 3.03
C SER A 255 26.93 31.78 1.95
N TYR A 256 27.10 33.08 1.72
CA TYR A 256 28.12 33.61 0.83
C TYR A 256 29.53 33.33 1.35
N ASN A 257 29.80 33.55 2.65
CA ASN A 257 31.13 33.33 3.21
C ASN A 257 31.52 31.84 3.12
N LYS A 258 30.57 30.95 3.44
CA LYS A 258 30.73 29.49 3.32
C LYS A 258 31.11 29.07 1.90
N SER A 259 30.49 29.63 0.87
CA SER A 259 30.77 29.22 -0.53
C SER A 259 32.23 29.43 -0.91
N ILE A 260 32.90 30.45 -0.35
CA ILE A 260 34.32 30.74 -0.56
C ILE A 260 35.19 29.89 0.37
N ALA A 261 34.85 29.85 1.67
CA ALA A 261 35.63 29.11 2.66
C ALA A 261 35.73 27.61 2.31
N SER A 262 34.62 27.01 1.86
CA SER A 262 34.60 25.60 1.48
C SER A 262 35.50 25.28 0.27
N ASP A 263 35.73 26.24 -0.63
CA ASP A 263 36.63 26.07 -1.78
C ASP A 263 38.11 26.24 -1.36
N ILE A 264 38.40 27.07 -0.36
CA ILE A 264 39.75 27.23 0.22
C ILE A 264 40.13 25.97 1.02
N CYS A 265 39.24 25.44 1.87
CA CYS A 265 39.56 24.32 2.76
C CYS A 265 39.43 22.93 2.10
N ARG A 266 38.86 22.83 0.88
CA ARG A 266 38.51 21.55 0.22
C ARG A 266 39.66 20.55 0.18
N ARG A 267 40.86 20.98 -0.22
CA ARG A 267 41.99 20.07 -0.42
C ARG A 267 42.52 19.51 0.89
N THR A 268 42.67 20.36 1.91
CA THR A 268 43.06 19.93 3.26
C THR A 268 42.04 18.97 3.84
N LEU A 269 40.74 19.26 3.67
CA LEU A 269 39.67 18.34 4.09
C LEU A 269 39.80 16.99 3.38
N SER A 270 39.87 16.98 2.04
CA SER A 270 39.94 15.72 1.29
C SER A 270 41.20 14.91 1.57
N SER A 271 42.36 15.55 1.74
CA SER A 271 43.63 14.85 2.00
C SER A 271 43.66 14.23 3.40
N LYS A 272 43.24 14.99 4.43
CA LYS A 272 43.19 14.50 5.82
C LYS A 272 42.14 13.41 6.01
N LEU A 273 40.96 13.52 5.37
CA LEU A 273 39.97 12.44 5.39
C LEU A 273 40.52 11.15 4.75
N ALA A 274 41.20 11.26 3.61
CA ALA A 274 41.84 10.12 2.95
C ALA A 274 42.90 9.46 3.84
N GLU A 275 43.75 10.28 4.47
CA GLU A 275 44.80 9.80 5.37
C GLU A 275 44.19 9.09 6.59
N SER A 276 43.15 9.64 7.21
CA SER A 276 42.51 9.04 8.38
C SER A 276 41.77 7.73 8.05
N LEU A 277 40.93 7.71 7.00
CA LEU A 277 40.10 6.55 6.68
C LEU A 277 40.90 5.38 6.10
N SER A 278 42.01 5.64 5.39
CA SER A 278 42.86 4.58 4.83
C SER A 278 43.63 3.76 5.87
N LYS A 279 43.64 4.19 7.15
CA LYS A 279 44.30 3.48 8.25
C LYS A 279 43.56 2.22 8.70
N SER A 280 42.26 2.09 8.39
CA SER A 280 41.39 1.01 8.86
C SER A 280 40.51 0.46 7.74
N ASP A 281 40.61 -0.85 7.47
CA ASP A 281 39.72 -1.51 6.49
C ASP A 281 38.30 -1.63 7.02
N THR A 282 38.13 -1.89 8.32
CA THR A 282 36.81 -2.01 8.95
C THR A 282 36.03 -0.70 8.89
N ILE A 283 36.66 0.43 9.23
CA ILE A 283 36.03 1.75 9.15
C ILE A 283 35.77 2.13 7.69
N MET A 284 36.66 1.78 6.76
CA MET A 284 36.42 2.00 5.33
C MET A 284 35.20 1.23 4.81
N LYS A 285 35.03 -0.03 5.23
CA LYS A 285 33.81 -0.81 4.92
C LYS A 285 32.57 -0.18 5.54
N ALA A 286 32.65 0.23 6.81
CA ALA A 286 31.55 0.91 7.49
C ALA A 286 31.15 2.21 6.78
N TYR A 287 32.14 3.01 6.32
CA TYR A 287 31.89 4.22 5.53
C TYR A 287 31.09 3.94 4.26
N LYS A 288 31.50 2.93 3.47
CA LYS A 288 30.77 2.53 2.25
C LYS A 288 29.34 2.06 2.55
N LEU A 289 29.15 1.27 3.61
CA LEU A 289 27.82 0.80 4.02
C LEU A 289 26.94 1.93 4.53
N LEU A 290 27.49 2.87 5.30
CA LEU A 290 26.76 4.05 5.77
C LEU A 290 26.40 4.99 4.62
N LYS A 291 27.22 5.05 3.56
CA LYS A 291 26.84 5.74 2.30
C LYS A 291 25.64 5.06 1.64
N LEU A 292 25.64 3.73 1.52
CA LEU A 292 24.49 2.97 0.98
C LEU A 292 23.23 3.20 1.81
N TRP A 293 23.35 3.08 3.14
CA TRP A 293 22.26 3.30 4.09
C TRP A 293 21.69 4.73 4.02
N SER A 294 22.56 5.75 4.00
CA SER A 294 22.15 7.16 3.94
C SER A 294 21.57 7.53 2.58
N ALA A 295 22.09 6.98 1.48
CA ALA A 295 21.53 7.16 0.14
C ALA A 295 20.14 6.52 0.03
N ARG A 296 20.00 5.26 0.44
CA ARG A 296 18.71 4.54 0.50
C ARG A 296 17.66 5.26 1.35
N SER A 297 18.10 5.95 2.39
CA SER A 297 17.20 6.66 3.31
C SER A 297 16.80 8.06 2.83
N GLY A 298 17.27 8.48 1.64
CA GLY A 298 17.03 9.81 1.09
C GLY A 298 17.77 10.93 1.82
N LEU A 299 18.84 10.62 2.57
CA LEU A 299 19.60 11.56 3.41
C LEU A 299 20.87 12.06 2.72
N LEU A 300 21.56 11.17 2.01
CA LEU A 300 22.79 11.50 1.31
C LEU A 300 22.47 12.32 0.06
N LYS A 301 23.16 13.46 -0.13
CA LYS A 301 22.89 14.38 -1.25
C LYS A 301 21.43 14.84 -1.27
N ARG A 302 20.83 15.02 -0.09
CA ARG A 302 19.61 15.80 0.09
C ARG A 302 20.00 17.29 0.27
N PRO A 303 19.26 18.28 -0.29
CA PRO A 303 19.65 19.69 -0.23
C PRO A 303 19.90 20.24 1.18
N ASP A 304 19.12 19.78 2.15
CA ASP A 304 19.20 20.10 3.58
C ASP A 304 19.72 18.93 4.44
N GLY A 305 20.33 17.92 3.81
CA GLY A 305 20.84 16.71 4.45
C GLY A 305 22.36 16.70 4.66
N ILE A 306 22.91 15.50 4.76
CA ILE A 306 24.35 15.27 4.98
C ILE A 306 25.08 14.99 3.66
N THR A 307 26.36 15.37 3.60
CA THR A 307 27.25 15.03 2.48
C THR A 307 28.13 13.82 2.82
N ALA A 308 28.75 13.23 1.80
CA ALA A 308 29.70 12.13 1.98
C ALA A 308 30.91 12.57 2.81
N GLU A 309 31.39 13.80 2.62
CA GLU A 309 32.48 14.40 3.39
C GLU A 309 32.09 14.59 4.86
N CYS A 310 30.85 15.01 5.13
CA CYS A 310 30.33 15.11 6.50
C CYS A 310 30.27 13.74 7.19
N LEU A 311 29.85 12.69 6.46
CA LEU A 311 29.79 11.32 6.99
C LEU A 311 31.20 10.76 7.25
N ALA A 312 32.14 10.99 6.33
CA ALA A 312 33.55 10.64 6.51
C ALA A 312 34.16 11.36 7.72
N ALA A 313 33.94 12.66 7.84
CA ALA A 313 34.39 13.47 8.97
C ALA A 313 33.81 12.96 10.30
N LEU A 314 32.54 12.57 10.31
CA LEU A 314 31.90 12.00 11.49
C LEU A 314 32.60 10.71 11.94
N LEU A 315 32.91 9.79 11.02
CA LEU A 315 33.63 8.56 11.37
C LEU A 315 35.02 8.84 11.93
N VAL A 316 35.75 9.80 11.35
CA VAL A 316 37.06 10.23 11.89
C VAL A 316 36.92 10.81 13.31
N LEU A 317 35.86 11.59 13.57
CA LEU A 317 35.57 12.12 14.90
C LEU A 317 35.27 10.99 15.91
N LEU A 318 34.46 10.01 15.52
CA LEU A 318 34.08 8.89 16.39
C LEU A 318 35.26 7.97 16.68
N ASP A 319 36.17 7.77 15.72
CA ASP A 319 37.43 7.03 15.93
C ASP A 319 38.35 7.77 16.91
N ARG A 320 38.50 9.09 16.75
CA ARG A 320 39.26 9.92 17.72
C ARG A 320 38.68 9.86 19.13
N LYS A 321 37.35 9.87 19.25
CA LYS A 321 36.65 9.70 20.53
C LYS A 321 36.63 8.26 21.06
N GLN A 322 37.25 7.30 20.36
CA GLN A 322 37.29 5.87 20.72
C GLN A 322 35.90 5.22 20.85
N ILE A 323 34.88 5.79 20.18
CA ILE A 323 33.53 5.23 20.11
C ILE A 323 33.49 4.09 19.08
N ILE A 324 34.30 4.21 18.02
CA ILE A 324 34.58 3.16 17.06
C ILE A 324 36.08 2.88 17.02
N SER A 325 36.46 1.71 16.52
CA SER A 325 37.86 1.30 16.38
C SER A 325 37.98 0.22 15.31
N ASP A 326 39.11 0.16 14.62
CA ASP A 326 39.44 -0.92 13.67
C ASP A 326 39.45 -2.32 14.30
N ARG A 327 39.62 -2.41 15.63
CA ARG A 327 39.61 -3.68 16.37
C ARG A 327 38.21 -4.27 16.58
N MET A 328 37.16 -3.47 16.36
CA MET A 328 35.77 -3.90 16.53
C MET A 328 35.28 -4.66 15.29
N GLU A 329 34.31 -5.56 15.46
CA GLU A 329 33.59 -6.14 14.33
C GLU A 329 32.76 -5.07 13.61
N LEU A 330 32.57 -5.23 12.29
CA LEU A 330 31.82 -4.30 11.44
C LEU A 330 30.40 -4.01 11.95
N THR A 331 29.68 -5.03 12.43
CA THR A 331 28.34 -4.89 13.02
C THR A 331 28.34 -3.98 14.26
N THR A 332 29.36 -4.11 15.11
CA THR A 332 29.57 -3.26 16.29
C THR A 332 29.90 -1.82 15.89
N VAL A 333 30.76 -1.62 14.89
CA VAL A 333 31.06 -0.29 14.36
C VAL A 333 29.78 0.40 13.86
N LEU A 334 29.00 -0.27 13.01
CA LEU A 334 27.73 0.26 12.51
C LEU A 334 26.73 0.55 13.64
N SER A 335 26.59 -0.38 14.60
CA SER A 335 25.72 -0.20 15.76
C SER A 335 26.13 1.00 16.60
N ASN A 336 27.42 1.21 16.86
CA ASN A 336 27.91 2.34 17.65
C ASN A 336 27.68 3.67 16.94
N VAL A 337 27.88 3.72 15.61
CA VAL A 337 27.56 4.93 14.82
C VAL A 337 26.07 5.26 14.91
N TRP A 338 25.19 4.27 14.70
CA TRP A 338 23.75 4.52 14.80
C TRP A 338 23.30 4.90 16.21
N LYS A 339 23.82 4.25 17.26
CA LYS A 339 23.52 4.60 18.66
C LYS A 339 23.96 6.03 18.97
N TRP A 340 25.16 6.39 18.54
CA TRP A 340 25.66 7.75 18.71
C TRP A 340 24.77 8.77 17.99
N LEU A 341 24.32 8.47 16.76
CA LEU A 341 23.39 9.35 16.03
C LEU A 341 22.06 9.51 16.79
N THR A 342 21.51 8.43 17.35
CA THR A 342 20.24 8.49 18.09
C THR A 342 20.32 9.27 19.40
N GLU A 343 21.47 9.24 20.07
CA GLU A 343 21.67 9.86 21.38
C GLU A 343 22.18 11.31 21.29
N THR A 344 22.81 11.68 20.17
CA THR A 344 23.40 13.00 19.99
C THR A 344 22.37 14.04 19.55
N THR A 345 22.22 15.11 20.32
CA THR A 345 21.30 16.22 20.03
C THR A 345 21.86 17.26 19.03
N PHE A 346 23.16 17.19 18.72
CA PHE A 346 23.91 18.18 17.94
C PHE A 346 23.83 19.62 18.52
N SER A 347 23.43 19.76 19.79
CA SER A 347 23.34 21.05 20.48
C SER A 347 24.73 21.60 20.81
N GLU A 348 25.67 20.71 21.11
CA GLU A 348 27.08 21.06 21.28
C GLU A 348 27.81 21.03 19.92
N PRO A 349 28.70 22.01 19.66
CA PRO A 349 29.41 22.08 18.41
C PRO A 349 30.41 20.92 18.31
N LEU A 350 30.41 20.25 17.16
CA LEU A 350 31.39 19.22 16.83
C LEU A 350 32.55 19.88 16.09
N SER A 351 33.77 19.37 16.27
CA SER A 351 34.94 19.88 15.55
C SER A 351 35.99 18.79 15.34
N LEU A 352 36.60 18.79 14.16
CA LEU A 352 37.83 18.04 13.88
C LEU A 352 39.10 18.83 14.25
N ASN A 353 38.96 20.10 14.60
CA ASN A 353 39.99 20.96 15.13
C ASN A 353 39.61 21.42 16.56
N GLU A 354 40.22 20.81 17.58
CA GLU A 354 39.89 21.08 18.99
C GLU A 354 40.23 22.51 19.42
N GLU A 355 41.13 23.20 18.71
CA GLU A 355 41.54 24.58 18.99
C GLU A 355 40.63 25.64 18.32
N ALA A 356 39.69 25.20 17.46
CA ALA A 356 38.84 26.13 16.71
C ALA A 356 37.72 26.73 17.57
N ASP A 357 37.53 28.05 17.46
CA ASP A 357 36.42 28.76 18.10
C ASP A 357 35.11 28.56 17.31
N ALA A 358 34.18 27.80 17.91
CA ALA A 358 32.86 27.54 17.32
C ALA A 358 31.83 28.65 17.58
N SER A 359 32.11 29.61 18.47
CA SER A 359 31.15 30.65 18.85
C SER A 359 30.59 31.46 17.66
N PRO A 360 31.39 31.86 16.64
CA PRO A 360 30.87 32.62 15.49
C PRO A 360 29.94 31.80 14.59
N PHE A 361 29.99 30.46 14.69
CA PHE A 361 29.12 29.56 13.95
C PHE A 361 27.82 29.29 14.69
N GLN A 362 27.85 29.15 16.02
CA GLN A 362 26.67 28.91 16.84
C GLN A 362 25.70 30.10 16.87
N GLU A 363 26.20 31.32 16.67
CA GLU A 363 25.36 32.53 16.53
C GLU A 363 24.45 32.49 15.29
N VAL A 364 24.82 31.70 14.26
CA VAL A 364 24.17 31.72 12.95
C VAL A 364 23.52 30.39 12.58
N TYR A 365 24.15 29.27 12.92
CA TYR A 365 23.71 27.94 12.54
C TYR A 365 23.14 27.17 13.73
N SER A 366 22.06 26.42 13.51
CA SER A 366 21.49 25.52 14.52
C SER A 366 22.41 24.34 14.86
N TYR A 367 23.21 23.88 13.89
CA TYR A 367 24.12 22.74 14.05
C TYR A 367 25.49 23.08 13.49
N VAL A 368 26.54 22.81 14.27
CA VAL A 368 27.92 23.15 13.94
C VAL A 368 28.79 21.89 13.95
N PHE A 369 29.41 21.59 12.82
CA PHE A 369 30.48 20.59 12.72
C PHE A 369 31.65 21.16 11.92
N LEU A 370 32.72 21.56 12.61
CA LEU A 370 33.87 22.21 11.99
C LEU A 370 34.86 21.20 11.38
N ASP A 371 35.41 21.57 10.22
CA ASP A 371 36.46 20.84 9.51
C ASP A 371 37.82 20.88 10.22
N PHE A 372 38.84 20.27 9.61
CA PHE A 372 40.20 20.23 10.16
C PHE A 372 40.89 21.59 10.26
N ASP A 373 40.43 22.58 9.50
CA ASP A 373 40.97 23.94 9.53
C ASP A 373 40.21 24.81 10.55
N GLY A 374 38.99 24.42 10.93
CA GLY A 374 38.16 25.14 11.91
C GLY A 374 37.33 26.27 11.31
N TYR A 375 37.24 26.36 9.97
CA TYR A 375 36.61 27.49 9.27
C TYR A 375 35.44 27.09 8.35
N THR A 376 35.22 25.80 8.11
CA THR A 376 34.06 25.33 7.35
C THR A 376 33.14 24.52 8.24
N ASN A 377 31.86 24.91 8.29
CA ASN A 377 30.81 24.11 8.94
C ASN A 377 30.25 23.06 7.96
N LEU A 378 30.57 21.80 8.18
CA LEU A 378 30.12 20.64 7.39
C LEU A 378 28.61 20.39 7.50
N THR A 379 27.96 20.83 8.57
CA THR A 379 26.50 20.71 8.80
C THR A 379 25.74 22.01 8.52
N SER A 380 26.33 22.97 7.81
CA SER A 380 25.74 24.29 7.55
C SER A 380 24.41 24.28 6.79
N ASN A 381 24.05 23.19 6.10
CA ASN A 381 22.73 23.04 5.45
C ASN A 381 21.82 22.07 6.20
N LEU A 382 22.32 21.39 7.24
CA LEU A 382 21.57 20.36 7.93
C LEU A 382 20.35 21.00 8.60
N SER A 383 19.16 20.59 8.19
CA SER A 383 17.92 21.04 8.82
C SER A 383 17.54 20.13 10.00
N GLY A 384 16.71 20.66 10.91
CA GLY A 384 16.12 19.85 11.98
C GLY A 384 15.34 18.64 11.44
N PRO A 385 14.48 18.80 10.42
CA PRO A 385 13.80 17.69 9.75
C PRO A 385 14.76 16.62 9.22
N ALA A 386 15.84 16.99 8.52
CA ALA A 386 16.80 16.04 7.98
C ALA A 386 17.62 15.33 9.07
N LEU A 387 18.01 16.02 10.14
CA LEU A 387 18.65 15.41 11.30
C LEU A 387 17.70 14.42 11.99
N GLY A 388 16.46 14.82 12.23
CA GLY A 388 15.43 13.94 12.82
C GLY A 388 15.12 12.72 11.95
N ARG A 389 15.24 12.85 10.61
CA ARG A 389 15.13 11.73 9.66
C ARG A 389 16.27 10.74 9.87
N MET A 390 17.50 11.25 9.95
CA MET A 390 18.71 10.46 10.16
C MET A 390 18.67 9.69 11.49
N GLN A 391 18.22 10.34 12.57
CA GLN A 391 18.07 9.72 13.89
C GLN A 391 17.03 8.60 13.88
N ARG A 392 15.89 8.79 13.21
CA ARG A 392 14.85 7.75 13.07
C ARG A 392 15.32 6.54 12.29
N GLU A 393 15.98 6.75 11.15
CA GLU A 393 16.51 5.65 10.36
C GLU A 393 17.66 4.94 11.08
N ALA A 394 18.44 5.64 11.91
CA ALA A 394 19.45 5.03 12.76
C ALA A 394 18.81 4.16 13.86
N ALA A 395 17.80 4.68 14.55
CA ALA A 395 17.02 3.91 15.54
C ALA A 395 16.36 2.67 14.91
N ARG A 396 15.85 2.81 13.69
CA ARG A 396 15.29 1.70 12.91
C ARG A 396 16.35 0.67 12.55
N ALA A 397 17.52 1.09 12.09
CA ALA A 397 18.63 0.18 11.77
C ALA A 397 19.07 -0.63 12.99
N ILE A 398 19.14 0.00 14.18
CA ILE A 398 19.45 -0.70 15.44
C ILE A 398 18.41 -1.78 15.77
N LYS A 399 17.12 -1.45 15.67
CA LYS A 399 16.03 -2.41 15.92
C LYS A 399 16.04 -3.60 14.95
N LEU A 400 16.46 -3.34 13.72
CA LEU A 400 16.50 -4.33 12.64
C LEU A 400 17.75 -5.21 12.69
N LEU A 401 18.84 -4.74 13.31
CA LEU A 401 20.14 -5.45 13.34
C LEU A 401 20.08 -6.84 13.99
N SER A 402 19.08 -7.10 14.84
CA SER A 402 18.92 -8.36 15.58
C SER A 402 18.38 -9.52 14.74
N SER A 403 17.81 -9.27 13.56
CA SER A 403 17.21 -10.31 12.70
C SER A 403 17.92 -10.40 11.35
N LEU A 404 18.25 -11.64 10.94
CA LEU A 404 18.92 -11.95 9.67
C LEU A 404 18.09 -11.52 8.44
N ASP A 405 16.77 -11.48 8.57
CA ASP A 405 15.86 -11.09 7.50
C ASP A 405 15.83 -9.57 7.26
N SER A 406 16.39 -8.79 8.18
CA SER A 406 16.29 -7.35 8.16
C SER A 406 17.31 -6.64 7.29
N PHE A 407 18.32 -7.35 6.79
CA PHE A 407 19.40 -6.76 5.97
C PHE A 407 18.85 -5.95 4.78
N HIS A 408 17.88 -6.52 4.07
CA HIS A 408 17.24 -5.86 2.94
C HIS A 408 16.57 -4.54 3.35
N HIS A 409 15.94 -4.49 4.51
CA HIS A 409 15.25 -3.29 4.99
C HIS A 409 16.21 -2.17 5.43
N ILE A 410 17.48 -2.49 5.73
CA ILE A 410 18.50 -1.50 6.10
C ILE A 410 19.19 -0.93 4.85
N PHE A 411 19.58 -1.76 3.90
CA PHE A 411 20.47 -1.34 2.80
C PHE A 411 19.88 -1.40 1.39
N ILE A 412 18.78 -2.15 1.16
CA ILE A 412 18.30 -2.46 -0.19
C ILE A 412 16.94 -1.83 -0.48
N THR A 413 15.95 -2.02 0.38
CA THR A 413 14.57 -1.60 0.15
C THR A 413 14.41 -0.09 0.37
N GLU A 414 14.43 0.69 -0.71
CA GLU A 414 14.06 2.11 -0.69
C GLU A 414 12.55 2.26 -0.49
N LEU A 415 12.15 3.17 0.41
CA LEU A 415 10.74 3.47 0.67
C LEU A 415 10.46 4.90 0.21
N SER A 416 9.38 5.08 -0.53
CA SER A 416 8.97 6.43 -0.95
C SER A 416 8.55 7.27 0.24
N PHE A 417 8.55 8.59 0.05
CA PHE A 417 8.14 9.55 1.07
C PHE A 417 6.75 9.24 1.65
N ALA A 418 5.78 8.91 0.80
CA ALA A 418 4.42 8.56 1.23
C ALA A 418 4.31 7.27 2.06
N LEU A 419 5.32 6.38 2.01
CA LEU A 419 5.35 5.11 2.76
C LEU A 419 5.94 5.27 4.17
N LEU A 420 6.64 6.38 4.43
CA LEU A 420 7.42 6.57 5.66
C LEU A 420 6.61 7.20 6.80
N TYR A 421 5.54 7.92 6.47
CA TYR A 421 4.80 8.78 7.40
C TYR A 421 3.34 8.37 7.56
N ASP A 422 2.72 8.75 8.68
CA ASP A 422 1.31 8.44 8.95
C ASP A 422 0.35 9.24 8.07
N GLN A 423 0.75 10.48 7.73
CA GLN A 423 0.06 11.36 6.80
C GLN A 423 1.07 12.19 6.01
N TYR A 424 0.67 12.70 4.85
CA TYR A 424 1.43 13.74 4.18
C TYR A 424 0.52 14.82 3.55
N ALA A 425 1.10 16.00 3.34
CA ALA A 425 0.45 17.12 2.67
C ALA A 425 1.44 17.79 1.71
N THR A 426 0.98 18.21 0.54
CA THR A 426 1.80 18.93 -0.43
C THR A 426 1.38 20.39 -0.50
N ILE A 427 2.33 21.29 -0.28
CA ILE A 427 2.19 22.74 -0.39
C ILE A 427 2.68 23.17 -1.77
N THR A 428 1.87 23.92 -2.49
CA THR A 428 2.23 24.58 -3.75
C THR A 428 2.37 26.09 -3.52
N ILE A 429 3.58 26.62 -3.60
CA ILE A 429 3.87 28.04 -3.45
C ILE A 429 3.77 28.72 -4.83
N PRO A 430 2.81 29.64 -5.04
CA PRO A 430 2.61 30.29 -6.32
C PRO A 430 3.74 31.26 -6.67
N VAL A 431 4.03 31.41 -7.97
CA VAL A 431 5.02 32.38 -8.48
C VAL A 431 4.73 33.83 -8.06
N PRO A 432 3.47 34.32 -8.04
CA PRO A 432 3.16 35.68 -7.57
C PRO A 432 3.60 35.96 -6.13
N TYR A 433 3.46 34.97 -5.24
CA TYR A 433 3.89 35.09 -3.84
C TYR A 433 5.42 35.29 -3.74
N LEU A 434 6.18 34.51 -4.50
CA LEU A 434 7.64 34.65 -4.59
C LEU A 434 8.05 36.03 -5.14
N ALA A 435 7.28 36.58 -6.08
CA ALA A 435 7.53 37.92 -6.62
C ALA A 435 7.26 39.03 -5.59
N GLN A 436 6.22 38.90 -4.76
CA GLN A 436 5.91 39.86 -3.70
C GLN A 436 7.00 39.90 -2.62
N LEU A 437 7.52 38.73 -2.22
CA LEU A 437 8.65 38.65 -1.29
C LEU A 437 9.90 39.37 -1.82
N LYS A 438 10.12 39.34 -3.16
CA LYS A 438 11.23 40.04 -3.82
C LYS A 438 11.18 41.56 -3.70
N SER A 439 9.99 42.14 -3.64
CA SER A 439 9.80 43.59 -3.47
C SER A 439 9.82 44.06 -2.01
N GLY A 440 10.01 43.15 -1.05
CA GLY A 440 9.82 43.40 0.38
C GLY A 440 11.10 43.36 1.25
N LYS A 441 10.94 42.87 2.49
CA LYS A 441 11.91 42.93 3.61
C LYS A 441 13.16 42.03 3.50
N PHE A 442 13.22 41.11 2.53
CA PHE A 442 14.20 39.99 2.50
C PHE A 442 15.30 40.14 1.44
N THR A 443 15.57 41.36 0.95
CA THR A 443 16.56 41.60 -0.11
C THR A 443 17.98 41.15 0.28
N ASP A 444 18.42 41.41 1.51
CA ASP A 444 19.76 41.04 1.99
C ASP A 444 19.90 39.52 2.10
N ASP A 445 18.89 38.86 2.69
CA ASP A 445 18.85 37.41 2.88
C ASP A 445 18.84 36.68 1.53
N LEU A 446 18.15 37.24 0.54
CA LEU A 446 18.10 36.72 -0.81
C LEU A 446 19.46 36.79 -1.50
N LEU A 447 20.22 37.87 -1.28
CA LEU A 447 21.55 38.03 -1.86
C LEU A 447 22.56 37.06 -1.23
N ASP A 448 22.54 36.87 0.09
CA ASP A 448 23.36 35.85 0.77
C ASP A 448 23.04 34.44 0.23
N ASN A 449 21.76 34.12 0.09
CA ASN A 449 21.28 32.82 -0.36
C ASN A 449 21.18 32.67 -1.89
N CYS A 450 21.79 33.58 -2.66
CA CYS A 450 21.85 33.53 -4.12
C CYS A 450 20.49 33.31 -4.81
N ASP A 451 19.47 34.07 -4.39
CA ASP A 451 18.11 34.02 -4.90
C ASP A 451 17.35 32.70 -4.61
N ASN A 452 17.79 31.92 -3.62
CA ASN A 452 17.11 30.70 -3.18
C ASN A 452 15.93 31.00 -2.23
N TRP A 453 14.79 31.36 -2.81
CA TRP A 453 13.55 31.64 -2.08
C TRP A 453 13.07 30.53 -1.15
N LEU A 454 13.27 29.28 -1.55
CA LEU A 454 12.80 28.16 -0.76
C LEU A 454 13.52 28.09 0.58
N LYS A 455 14.83 28.34 0.59
CA LYS A 455 15.62 28.35 1.82
C LYS A 455 15.13 29.43 2.80
N ILE A 456 14.76 30.60 2.27
CA ILE A 456 14.16 31.70 3.06
C ILE A 456 12.78 31.31 3.60
N PHE A 457 11.93 30.75 2.75
CA PHE A 457 10.60 30.28 3.14
C PHE A 457 10.69 29.22 4.24
N ILE A 458 11.52 28.18 4.06
CA ILE A 458 11.70 27.09 5.04
C ILE A 458 12.21 27.63 6.37
N ALA A 459 13.16 28.58 6.37
CA ALA A 459 13.71 29.17 7.59
C ALA A 459 12.63 29.88 8.44
N GLN A 460 11.61 30.47 7.81
CA GLN A 460 10.47 31.09 8.51
C GLN A 460 9.36 30.10 8.82
N PHE A 461 9.11 29.15 7.91
CA PHE A 461 8.07 28.16 8.04
C PHE A 461 8.31 27.19 9.20
N LEU A 462 9.55 26.71 9.37
CA LEU A 462 9.88 25.69 10.36
C LEU A 462 9.55 26.09 11.81
N PRO A 463 9.98 27.26 12.34
CA PRO A 463 9.62 27.66 13.70
C PRO A 463 8.11 27.82 13.90
N THR A 464 7.41 28.39 12.92
CA THR A 464 5.97 28.62 12.99
C THR A 464 5.18 27.33 13.02
N ILE A 465 5.50 26.38 12.12
CA ILE A 465 4.78 25.11 12.06
C ILE A 465 5.10 24.18 13.23
N ASN A 466 6.36 24.18 13.72
CA ASN A 466 6.73 23.45 14.94
C ASN A 466 5.87 23.91 16.13
N LYS A 467 5.71 25.22 16.34
CA LYS A 467 4.84 25.77 17.38
C LYS A 467 3.36 25.40 17.18
N ALA A 468 2.89 25.34 15.94
CA ALA A 468 1.49 25.03 15.64
C ALA A 468 1.14 23.54 15.84
N TRP A 469 2.12 22.65 15.68
CA TRP A 469 1.93 21.20 15.70
C TRP A 469 2.45 20.50 16.96
N GLU A 470 3.05 21.22 17.90
CA GLU A 470 3.72 20.72 19.11
C GLU A 470 2.95 19.59 19.85
N ASP A 471 1.64 19.74 20.04
CA ASP A 471 0.81 18.77 20.78
C ASP A 471 0.37 17.54 19.97
N ARG A 472 0.66 17.47 18.66
CA ARG A 472 0.04 16.50 17.75
C ARG A 472 1.03 15.74 16.88
N ILE A 473 2.10 16.42 16.48
CA ILE A 473 3.07 15.92 15.52
C ILE A 473 4.45 16.03 16.16
N PRO A 474 4.94 14.97 16.82
CA PRO A 474 6.27 14.97 17.42
C PRO A 474 7.37 15.21 16.38
N TYR A 475 7.10 14.93 15.11
CA TYR A 475 8.03 15.18 14.03
C TYR A 475 7.38 15.20 12.66
N PHE A 476 7.92 16.03 11.78
CA PHE A 476 7.63 15.98 10.36
C PHE A 476 8.92 16.11 9.55
N ASP A 477 8.87 15.59 8.33
CA ASP A 477 9.90 15.74 7.33
C ASP A 477 9.43 16.56 6.12
N LEU A 478 10.39 17.06 5.35
CA LEU A 478 10.21 17.89 4.16
C LEU A 478 10.78 17.18 2.93
N MET A 479 10.07 17.23 1.81
CA MET A 479 10.60 16.83 0.50
C MET A 479 10.27 17.88 -0.57
N GLU A 480 11.28 18.42 -1.23
CA GLU A 480 11.10 19.32 -2.37
C GLU A 480 11.03 18.50 -3.67
N HIS A 481 9.98 18.70 -4.47
CA HIS A 481 9.79 17.96 -5.74
C HIS A 481 10.64 18.50 -6.90
N SER A 482 11.09 19.75 -6.79
CA SER A 482 11.73 20.50 -7.88
C SER A 482 13.23 20.73 -7.70
N SER A 483 13.87 20.13 -6.69
CA SER A 483 15.32 20.24 -6.51
C SER A 483 16.01 18.87 -6.48
N SER A 484 16.97 18.75 -7.37
CA SER A 484 18.10 17.87 -7.15
C SER A 484 19.14 18.61 -6.30
N PHE A 485 19.89 17.87 -5.48
CA PHE A 485 21.04 18.43 -4.74
C PHE A 485 22.06 19.11 -5.65
N ARG A 486 22.20 18.64 -6.89
CA ARG A 486 22.97 19.30 -7.95
C ARG A 486 22.10 19.56 -9.17
N ARG A 487 22.13 20.79 -9.66
CA ARG A 487 21.43 21.18 -10.89
C ARG A 487 22.41 21.15 -12.04
N GLU A 488 22.04 20.49 -13.12
CA GLU A 488 22.84 20.40 -14.34
C GLU A 488 22.15 21.18 -15.48
N TRP A 489 22.93 21.90 -16.29
CA TRP A 489 22.41 22.58 -17.48
C TRP A 489 23.46 22.67 -18.59
N ALA A 490 22.99 22.84 -19.83
CA ALA A 490 23.86 22.88 -21.00
C ALA A 490 24.75 24.13 -21.00
N LEU A 491 25.95 24.02 -21.60
CA LEU A 491 26.91 25.14 -21.68
C LEU A 491 26.36 26.36 -22.44
N ASN A 492 25.40 26.16 -23.33
CA ASN A 492 24.76 27.21 -24.13
C ASN A 492 23.45 27.73 -23.53
N ALA A 493 23.12 27.32 -22.29
CA ALA A 493 21.92 27.75 -21.59
C ALA A 493 22.27 28.52 -20.31
N LEU A 494 21.41 29.45 -19.94
CA LEU A 494 21.44 30.02 -18.58
C LEU A 494 20.82 29.02 -17.61
N GLN A 495 21.26 29.08 -16.35
CA GLN A 495 20.55 28.40 -15.27
C GLN A 495 19.08 28.84 -15.30
N THR A 496 18.16 27.87 -15.45
CA THR A 496 16.72 28.13 -15.65
C THR A 496 16.16 28.95 -14.49
N ASP A 497 15.51 30.08 -14.80
CA ASP A 497 14.74 30.83 -13.80
C ASP A 497 13.54 29.98 -13.37
N ARG A 498 13.35 29.83 -12.06
CA ARG A 498 12.19 29.19 -11.45
C ARG A 498 10.92 30.05 -11.69
N ARG A 499 10.41 30.07 -12.92
CA ARG A 499 9.07 30.55 -13.26
C ARG A 499 8.02 29.43 -13.10
N VAL A 500 8.26 28.51 -12.16
CA VAL A 500 7.40 27.37 -11.87
C VAL A 500 7.04 27.43 -10.39
N PRO A 501 5.78 27.13 -10.00
CA PRO A 501 5.39 27.01 -8.61
C PRO A 501 6.30 26.03 -7.86
N LEU A 502 6.74 26.39 -6.65
CA LEU A 502 7.52 25.49 -5.80
C LEU A 502 6.57 24.50 -5.13
N LYS A 503 6.93 23.22 -5.11
CA LYS A 503 6.15 22.16 -4.45
C LYS A 503 6.97 21.51 -3.34
N ILE A 504 6.38 21.44 -2.15
CA ILE A 504 6.98 20.86 -0.95
C ILE A 504 6.00 19.84 -0.36
N SER A 505 6.42 18.61 -0.14
CA SER A 505 5.65 17.63 0.64
C SER A 505 6.12 17.61 2.09
N LEU A 506 5.15 17.54 3.00
CA LEU A 506 5.33 17.39 4.44
C LEU A 506 4.86 16.01 4.85
N GLY A 507 5.74 15.21 5.44
CA GLY A 507 5.44 13.89 5.96
C GLY A 507 5.37 13.95 7.47
N MET A 508 4.25 13.53 8.05
CA MET A 508 3.93 13.73 9.47
C MET A 508 3.98 12.39 10.22
N GLU A 509 4.73 12.34 11.32
CA GLU A 509 4.65 11.28 12.31
C GLU A 509 3.68 11.71 13.41
N LEU A 510 2.64 10.93 13.66
CA LEU A 510 1.58 11.29 14.59
C LEU A 510 1.82 10.68 15.98
N GLN A 511 1.20 11.27 16.99
CA GLN A 511 1.17 10.71 18.35
C GLN A 511 -0.26 10.56 18.87
N ASN A 512 -0.45 9.81 19.96
CA ASN A 512 -1.78 9.66 20.56
C ASN A 512 -2.44 11.02 20.84
N GLY A 513 -3.71 11.18 20.44
CA GLY A 513 -4.45 12.44 20.56
C GLY A 513 -4.27 13.43 19.40
N TRP A 514 -3.55 13.05 18.33
CA TRP A 514 -3.35 13.87 17.13
C TRP A 514 -4.66 14.34 16.48
N ASP A 515 -5.72 13.55 16.58
CA ASP A 515 -7.06 13.75 16.03
C ASP A 515 -8.01 14.48 17.00
N ASN A 516 -7.51 14.99 18.13
CA ASN A 516 -8.34 15.73 19.08
C ASN A 516 -8.93 16.99 18.41
N PRO A 517 -10.25 17.17 18.37
CA PRO A 517 -10.88 18.33 17.72
C PRO A 517 -10.50 19.67 18.37
N ILE A 518 -9.91 19.67 19.57
CA ILE A 518 -9.58 20.87 20.33
C ILE A 518 -8.06 20.94 20.58
N THR A 519 -7.45 22.09 20.33
CA THR A 519 -6.11 22.42 20.88
C THR A 519 -6.31 23.23 22.16
N ARG A 520 -5.86 22.69 23.29
CA ARG A 520 -5.91 23.39 24.58
C ARG A 520 -4.69 24.31 24.69
N GLY A 521 -4.93 25.60 24.85
CA GLY A 521 -3.89 26.59 25.10
C GLY A 521 -3.67 26.88 26.59
N PRO A 522 -2.83 27.87 26.90
CA PRO A 522 -2.56 28.34 28.26
C PRO A 522 -3.79 28.98 28.92
N VAL A 523 -3.69 29.26 30.23
CA VAL A 523 -4.75 29.92 31.00
C VAL A 523 -4.96 31.36 30.47
N ALA A 524 -6.23 31.78 30.36
CA ALA A 524 -6.67 32.99 29.63
C ALA A 524 -5.99 34.30 30.04
N ASN A 525 -5.54 34.40 31.30
CA ASN A 525 -5.02 35.63 31.91
C ASN A 525 -3.50 35.60 32.15
N THR A 526 -2.78 34.69 31.49
CA THR A 526 -1.31 34.61 31.57
C THR A 526 -0.68 35.24 30.33
N PRO A 527 0.60 35.70 30.38
CA PRO A 527 1.28 36.23 29.20
C PRO A 527 1.36 35.19 28.06
N GLU A 528 1.49 33.91 28.40
CA GLU A 528 1.46 32.81 27.43
C GLU A 528 0.09 32.71 26.72
N GLY A 529 -1.00 32.98 27.45
CA GLY A 529 -2.35 33.07 26.86
C GLY A 529 -2.48 34.22 25.86
N ALA A 530 -1.89 35.38 26.17
CA ALA A 530 -1.86 36.51 25.24
C ALA A 530 -1.02 36.21 23.98
N GLU A 531 0.12 35.52 24.13
CA GLU A 531 0.92 35.06 22.99
C GLU A 531 0.19 34.03 22.14
N PHE A 532 -0.51 33.09 22.78
CA PHE A 532 -1.34 32.09 22.10
C PHE A 532 -2.45 32.76 21.27
N ARG A 533 -3.17 33.72 21.87
CA ARG A 533 -4.20 34.51 21.17
C ARG A 533 -3.61 35.30 20.01
N LYS A 534 -2.43 35.89 20.18
CA LYS A 534 -1.75 36.62 19.09
C LYS A 534 -1.38 35.68 17.93
N PHE A 535 -0.86 34.50 18.26
CA PHE A 535 -0.46 33.49 17.28
C PHE A 535 -1.65 32.99 16.47
N TRP A 536 -2.74 32.55 17.11
CA TRP A 536 -3.91 31.96 16.45
C TRP A 536 -4.98 32.97 15.99
N GLY A 537 -5.00 34.17 16.56
CA GLY A 537 -5.93 35.24 16.22
C GLY A 537 -7.38 34.89 16.49
N GLU A 538 -8.23 35.10 15.48
CA GLU A 538 -9.69 34.99 15.59
C GLU A 538 -10.18 33.57 15.89
N ARG A 539 -9.35 32.54 15.65
CA ARG A 539 -9.68 31.16 16.02
C ARG A 539 -9.53 30.86 17.50
N SER A 540 -8.84 31.73 18.26
CA SER A 540 -8.67 31.58 19.71
C SER A 540 -9.94 31.97 20.44
N GLU A 541 -10.51 31.04 21.21
CA GLU A 541 -11.65 31.27 22.07
C GLU A 541 -11.38 30.85 23.51
N LEU A 542 -12.10 31.45 24.46
CA LEU A 542 -12.04 31.06 25.86
C LEU A 542 -12.93 29.86 26.11
N ARG A 543 -12.36 28.78 26.64
CA ARG A 543 -13.10 27.56 26.94
C ARG A 543 -12.86 27.12 28.38
N LYS A 544 -13.96 26.79 29.06
CA LYS A 544 -13.93 26.15 30.38
C LYS A 544 -13.78 24.64 30.21
N PHE A 545 -12.74 24.06 30.80
CA PHE A 545 -12.47 22.62 30.76
C PHE A 545 -13.08 21.89 31.98
N ALA A 546 -13.11 20.55 31.94
CA ALA A 546 -13.73 19.72 32.97
C ALA A 546 -13.07 19.89 34.37
N ASP A 547 -11.81 20.33 34.40
CA ASP A 547 -11.07 20.71 35.60
C ASP A 547 -11.41 22.11 36.14
N ASN A 548 -12.45 22.75 35.58
CA ASN A 548 -12.88 24.13 35.85
C ASN A 548 -11.88 25.23 35.45
N THR A 549 -10.76 24.89 34.82
CA THR A 549 -9.82 25.91 34.31
C THR A 549 -10.39 26.59 33.06
N ILE A 550 -10.15 27.90 32.93
CA ILE A 550 -10.50 28.69 31.75
C ILE A 550 -9.20 28.92 30.98
N CYS A 551 -9.08 28.26 29.84
CA CYS A 551 -7.91 28.36 28.97
C CYS A 551 -8.31 28.98 27.64
N GLU A 552 -7.33 29.56 26.95
CA GLU A 552 -7.42 29.75 25.51
C GLU A 552 -7.54 28.38 24.84
N ALA A 553 -8.31 28.27 23.77
CA ALA A 553 -8.51 27.04 23.04
C ALA A 553 -8.83 27.30 21.56
N ILE A 554 -8.51 26.32 20.72
CA ILE A 554 -8.91 26.30 19.31
C ILE A 554 -9.83 25.11 19.06
N VAL A 555 -10.96 25.33 18.39
CA VAL A 555 -11.85 24.26 17.93
C VAL A 555 -11.66 24.06 16.43
N TRP A 556 -11.13 22.89 16.06
CA TRP A 556 -10.86 22.52 14.68
C TRP A 556 -12.05 21.84 14.00
N ALA A 557 -12.85 21.09 14.76
CA ALA A 557 -14.01 20.34 14.28
C ALA A 557 -14.99 20.02 15.42
N GLU A 558 -16.20 19.59 15.08
CA GLU A 558 -17.19 19.11 16.07
C GLU A 558 -16.82 17.73 16.67
N ASN A 559 -16.18 16.86 15.87
CA ASN A 559 -15.71 15.53 16.27
C ASN A 559 -14.26 15.35 15.80
N GLY A 560 -13.55 14.38 16.41
CA GLY A 560 -12.21 14.00 15.95
C GLY A 560 -12.24 13.54 14.49
N ALA A 561 -11.29 14.02 13.70
CA ALA A 561 -11.25 13.77 12.26
C ALA A 561 -9.81 13.64 11.77
N ALA A 562 -9.60 12.72 10.83
CA ALA A 562 -8.28 12.42 10.30
C ALA A 562 -7.60 13.60 9.57
N VAL A 563 -8.33 14.68 9.30
CA VAL A 563 -7.87 15.86 8.56
C VAL A 563 -7.27 16.96 9.45
N ILE A 564 -7.34 16.85 10.79
CA ILE A 564 -6.98 17.95 11.71
C ILE A 564 -5.56 18.47 11.49
N PRO A 565 -4.49 17.65 11.41
CA PRO A 565 -3.13 18.13 11.13
C PRO A 565 -3.03 19.04 9.89
N VAL A 566 -3.78 18.69 8.84
CA VAL A 566 -3.82 19.45 7.58
C VAL A 566 -4.66 20.72 7.71
N VAL A 567 -5.74 20.70 8.49
CA VAL A 567 -6.54 21.91 8.79
C VAL A 567 -5.68 22.94 9.54
N VAL A 568 -4.88 22.49 10.52
CA VAL A 568 -3.91 23.33 11.23
C VAL A 568 -2.93 23.95 10.24
N LEU A 569 -2.34 23.13 9.35
CA LEU A 569 -1.40 23.60 8.33
C LEU A 569 -1.99 24.67 7.42
N ARG A 570 -3.21 24.45 6.90
CA ARG A 570 -3.91 25.44 6.06
C ARG A 570 -4.07 26.76 6.77
N HIS A 571 -4.50 26.73 8.02
CA HIS A 571 -4.68 27.94 8.83
C HIS A 571 -3.35 28.68 9.07
N VAL A 572 -2.27 27.95 9.37
CA VAL A 572 -0.93 28.54 9.56
C VAL A 572 -0.45 29.21 8.27
N LEU A 573 -0.62 28.55 7.12
CA LEU A 573 -0.21 29.09 5.82
C LEU A 573 -1.02 30.32 5.41
N GLU A 574 -2.33 30.32 5.66
CA GLU A 574 -3.18 31.47 5.38
C GLU A 574 -2.82 32.66 6.27
N ARG A 575 -2.69 32.45 7.58
CA ARG A 575 -2.51 33.53 8.57
C ARG A 575 -1.10 34.12 8.60
N HIS A 576 -0.07 33.27 8.48
CA HIS A 576 1.32 33.71 8.65
C HIS A 576 2.07 33.88 7.32
N PHE A 577 1.55 33.32 6.22
CA PHE A 577 2.21 33.33 4.92
C PHE A 577 1.32 33.83 3.78
N ASP A 578 0.08 34.28 4.02
CA ASP A 578 -0.85 34.78 2.99
C ASP A 578 -1.08 33.78 1.83
N LEU A 579 -0.99 32.47 2.11
CA LEU A 579 -1.20 31.40 1.14
C LEU A 579 -2.62 30.83 1.26
N ALA A 580 -3.36 30.81 0.15
CA ALA A 580 -4.73 30.29 0.11
C ALA A 580 -4.81 28.79 0.47
N GLU A 581 -5.93 28.35 1.04
CA GLU A 581 -6.14 26.94 1.41
C GLU A 581 -5.94 25.95 0.25
N SER A 582 -6.24 26.38 -0.99
CA SER A 582 -6.05 25.59 -2.21
C SER A 582 -4.58 25.28 -2.53
N ALA A 583 -3.64 25.93 -1.85
CA ALA A 583 -2.21 25.63 -1.94
C ALA A 583 -1.87 24.26 -1.32
N VAL A 584 -2.75 23.69 -0.47
CA VAL A 584 -2.50 22.45 0.27
C VAL A 584 -3.34 21.29 -0.26
N LEU A 585 -2.66 20.29 -0.83
CA LEU A 585 -3.25 19.01 -1.20
C LEU A 585 -2.96 17.96 -0.11
N ASN A 586 -3.95 17.16 0.27
CA ASN A 586 -3.84 16.20 1.37
C ASN A 586 -3.88 14.74 0.88
N SER A 587 -3.16 13.88 1.60
CA SER A 587 -3.13 12.43 1.33
C SER A 587 -4.18 11.61 2.07
N VAL A 588 -5.07 12.27 2.82
CA VAL A 588 -6.02 11.58 3.71
C VAL A 588 -7.03 10.81 2.86
N VAL A 589 -7.28 9.57 3.24
CA VAL A 589 -8.27 8.71 2.59
C VAL A 589 -9.62 9.42 2.60
N PRO A 590 -10.37 9.44 1.48
CA PRO A 590 -11.68 10.08 1.45
C PRO A 590 -12.59 9.52 2.55
N GLU A 591 -13.09 10.38 3.43
CA GLU A 591 -13.96 10.01 4.57
C GLU A 591 -15.20 9.20 4.13
N LYS A 592 -15.62 9.38 2.87
CA LYS A 592 -16.72 8.64 2.24
C LYS A 592 -16.49 7.12 2.13
N LEU A 593 -15.24 6.66 2.26
CA LEU A 593 -14.85 5.26 2.24
C LEU A 593 -14.91 4.62 3.63
N LEU A 594 -15.02 5.41 4.70
CA LEU A 594 -15.09 4.88 6.06
C LEU A 594 -16.52 4.89 6.59
N ALA A 595 -16.89 3.86 7.35
CA ALA A 595 -18.18 3.82 8.02
C ALA A 595 -18.23 4.84 9.17
N ASN A 596 -19.40 5.43 9.40
CA ASN A 596 -19.57 6.34 10.53
C ASN A 596 -19.39 5.58 11.87
N PRO A 597 -18.47 6.02 12.76
CA PRO A 597 -18.21 5.36 14.04
C PRO A 597 -19.48 5.16 14.90
N LYS A 598 -20.44 6.10 14.81
CA LYS A 598 -21.70 6.04 15.56
C LYS A 598 -22.54 4.81 15.18
N HIS A 599 -22.41 4.27 13.98
CA HIS A 599 -23.15 3.07 13.59
C HIS A 599 -22.69 1.85 14.40
N PHE A 600 -21.38 1.68 14.60
CA PHE A 600 -20.84 0.59 15.41
C PHE A 600 -21.22 0.74 16.89
N GLU A 601 -21.29 1.97 17.41
CA GLU A 601 -21.78 2.20 18.79
C GLU A 601 -23.23 1.73 18.97
N VAL A 602 -24.10 1.97 17.98
CA VAL A 602 -25.50 1.52 18.04
C VAL A 602 -25.56 0.00 17.96
N VAL A 603 -24.76 -0.62 17.08
CA VAL A 603 -24.63 -2.08 16.96
C VAL A 603 -24.17 -2.73 18.27
N ASN A 604 -23.10 -2.22 18.88
CA ASN A 604 -22.56 -2.77 20.12
C ASN A 604 -23.57 -2.64 21.28
N LYS A 605 -24.25 -1.48 21.40
CA LYS A 605 -25.33 -1.31 22.40
C LYS A 605 -26.46 -2.32 22.21
N ALA A 606 -26.87 -2.59 20.96
CA ALA A 606 -27.90 -3.58 20.66
C ALA A 606 -27.42 -5.02 20.99
N TYR A 607 -26.16 -5.33 20.70
CA TYR A 607 -25.56 -6.62 21.05
C TYR A 607 -25.46 -6.84 22.57
N ASP A 608 -25.08 -5.81 23.33
CA ASP A 608 -25.04 -5.87 24.79
C ASP A 608 -26.42 -6.12 25.39
N GLN A 609 -27.46 -5.47 24.84
CA GLN A 609 -28.85 -5.69 25.24
C GLN A 609 -29.32 -7.11 24.91
N LEU A 610 -29.09 -7.57 23.67
CA LEU A 610 -29.44 -8.93 23.26
C LEU A 610 -28.74 -9.98 24.12
N SER A 611 -27.45 -9.79 24.39
CA SER A 611 -26.65 -10.68 25.23
C SER A 611 -27.20 -10.77 26.65
N LYS A 612 -27.69 -9.65 27.21
CA LYS A 612 -28.36 -9.63 28.52
C LYS A 612 -29.70 -10.37 28.47
N HIS A 613 -30.51 -10.17 27.42
CA HIS A 613 -31.78 -10.86 27.26
C HIS A 613 -31.61 -12.38 27.13
N LEU A 614 -30.66 -12.83 26.31
CA LEU A 614 -30.36 -14.27 26.13
C LEU A 614 -29.90 -14.95 27.42
N ARG A 615 -29.09 -14.26 28.24
CA ARG A 615 -28.64 -14.79 29.54
C ARG A 615 -29.76 -14.80 30.59
N ASN A 616 -30.73 -13.90 30.48
CA ASN A 616 -31.85 -13.76 31.41
C ASN A 616 -33.12 -14.48 30.96
N ALA A 617 -33.10 -15.15 29.79
CA ALA A 617 -34.20 -15.91 29.25
C ALA A 617 -34.52 -17.11 30.17
N LYS A 618 -35.63 -17.00 30.92
CA LYS A 618 -36.11 -18.06 31.83
C LYS A 618 -36.95 -19.08 31.06
N ASP A 619 -37.09 -20.28 31.63
CA ASP A 619 -37.95 -21.36 31.10
C ASP A 619 -37.44 -22.05 29.81
N LEU A 620 -36.18 -21.85 29.44
CA LEU A 620 -35.54 -22.63 28.36
C LEU A 620 -35.13 -24.03 28.86
N PRO A 621 -35.34 -25.09 28.05
CA PRO A 621 -34.92 -26.46 28.41
C PRO A 621 -33.40 -26.62 28.65
N LEU A 622 -32.58 -25.80 27.99
CA LEU A 622 -31.15 -25.66 28.22
C LEU A 622 -30.82 -24.17 28.18
N GLY A 623 -30.11 -23.68 29.20
CA GLY A 623 -29.67 -22.29 29.25
C GLY A 623 -28.63 -21.97 28.16
N VAL A 624 -28.52 -20.68 27.81
CA VAL A 624 -27.45 -20.19 26.92
C VAL A 624 -26.18 -20.02 27.74
N SER A 625 -25.14 -20.81 27.44
CA SER A 625 -23.86 -20.79 28.15
C SER A 625 -22.90 -19.74 27.60
N ASN A 626 -22.72 -19.71 26.27
CA ASN A 626 -21.82 -18.79 25.58
C ASN A 626 -22.52 -18.07 24.43
N ILE A 627 -22.12 -16.81 24.20
CA ILE A 627 -22.60 -15.95 23.13
C ILE A 627 -21.36 -15.36 22.47
N ASN A 628 -21.05 -15.81 21.25
CA ASN A 628 -19.83 -15.48 20.53
C ASN A 628 -20.15 -14.52 19.37
N PRO A 629 -19.57 -13.31 19.35
CA PRO A 629 -19.75 -12.36 18.27
C PRO A 629 -18.88 -12.74 17.07
N ILE A 630 -19.49 -13.09 15.93
CA ILE A 630 -18.74 -13.50 14.72
C ILE A 630 -18.87 -12.50 13.56
N SER A 631 -19.80 -11.54 13.63
CA SER A 631 -19.97 -10.51 12.60
C SER A 631 -18.83 -9.48 12.59
N ALA A 632 -18.43 -9.05 11.39
CA ALA A 632 -17.46 -7.97 11.17
C ALA A 632 -17.92 -6.62 11.78
N ALA A 633 -19.23 -6.40 11.87
CA ALA A 633 -19.79 -5.17 12.45
C ALA A 633 -19.46 -5.04 13.95
N LEU A 634 -19.44 -6.15 14.70
CA LEU A 634 -19.17 -6.14 16.15
C LEU A 634 -17.69 -5.85 16.46
N ARG A 635 -16.79 -6.14 15.50
CA ARG A 635 -15.36 -5.85 15.58
C ARG A 635 -14.91 -4.68 14.72
N ARG A 636 -15.86 -3.83 14.28
CA ARG A 636 -15.61 -2.56 13.56
C ARG A 636 -14.86 -2.71 12.22
N THR A 637 -14.88 -3.89 11.61
CA THR A 637 -14.22 -4.17 10.32
C THR A 637 -15.18 -4.16 9.12
N ASP A 638 -16.49 -4.08 9.35
CA ASP A 638 -17.51 -3.99 8.30
C ASP A 638 -17.53 -2.59 7.67
N PRO A 639 -17.29 -2.42 6.34
CA PRO A 639 -17.36 -1.11 5.71
C PRO A 639 -18.78 -0.53 5.60
N TYR A 640 -19.83 -1.36 5.75
CA TYR A 640 -21.23 -0.94 5.64
C TYR A 640 -22.08 -1.51 6.79
N PRO A 641 -21.79 -1.12 8.05
CA PRO A 641 -22.49 -1.64 9.20
C PRO A 641 -23.99 -1.32 9.13
N PRO A 642 -24.85 -2.15 9.76
CA PRO A 642 -26.30 -1.94 9.80
C PRO A 642 -26.72 -0.51 10.16
N LEU A 643 -27.57 0.09 9.33
CA LEU A 643 -28.05 1.47 9.53
C LEU A 643 -29.37 1.50 10.32
N PRO A 644 -29.48 2.29 11.40
CA PRO A 644 -30.65 2.29 12.28
C PRO A 644 -31.95 2.92 11.72
N LYS A 645 -32.00 3.34 10.44
CA LYS A 645 -33.11 4.15 9.88
C LYS A 645 -33.85 3.57 8.66
N LEU A 646 -33.45 2.41 8.13
CA LEU A 646 -34.23 1.75 7.07
C LEU A 646 -35.33 0.88 7.70
N ALA A 647 -36.40 1.51 8.16
CA ALA A 647 -37.65 0.79 8.36
C ALA A 647 -38.25 0.49 6.97
N PRO A 648 -38.57 -0.76 6.63
CA PRO A 648 -39.29 -1.08 5.41
C PRO A 648 -40.74 -0.63 5.60
N THR A 649 -41.17 0.36 4.83
CA THR A 649 -42.60 0.65 4.67
C THR A 649 -43.17 -0.36 3.68
N VAL A 650 -43.97 -1.31 4.15
CA VAL A 650 -44.77 -2.18 3.29
C VAL A 650 -46.18 -1.56 3.21
N PRO A 651 -46.76 -1.33 2.02
CA PRO A 651 -48.14 -0.88 1.90
C PRO A 651 -49.10 -1.98 2.38
N GLU A 652 -50.16 -1.59 3.08
CA GLU A 652 -51.25 -2.47 3.51
C GLU A 652 -51.90 -3.12 2.28
N THR A 653 -52.00 -4.45 2.27
CA THR A 653 -52.79 -5.19 1.27
C THR A 653 -54.14 -5.56 1.88
N ASP A 654 -55.23 -5.21 1.19
CA ASP A 654 -56.59 -5.65 1.51
C ASP A 654 -56.71 -7.18 1.41
N ASP A 655 -57.28 -7.79 2.43
CA ASP A 655 -57.41 -9.24 2.67
C ASP A 655 -58.42 -9.97 1.74
N SER A 656 -58.57 -9.58 0.48
CA SER A 656 -59.60 -10.18 -0.40
C SER A 656 -59.15 -10.43 -1.85
N SER A 657 -58.17 -11.31 -2.07
CA SER A 657 -58.14 -12.15 -3.28
C SER A 657 -57.11 -13.28 -3.15
N SER A 658 -57.62 -14.51 -3.11
CA SER A 658 -56.82 -15.72 -3.30
C SER A 658 -56.48 -15.87 -4.80
N PHE A 659 -55.20 -16.10 -5.09
CA PHE A 659 -54.62 -16.46 -6.40
C PHE A 659 -54.37 -15.36 -7.45
N ALA A 660 -53.79 -14.22 -7.06
CA ALA A 660 -53.01 -13.40 -7.99
C ALA A 660 -51.59 -13.19 -7.46
N LEU A 661 -50.57 -13.52 -8.25
CA LEU A 661 -49.20 -13.06 -8.03
C LEU A 661 -49.26 -11.52 -7.92
N PRO A 662 -48.85 -10.92 -6.79
CA PRO A 662 -48.91 -9.48 -6.68
C PRO A 662 -48.09 -8.84 -7.79
N HIS A 663 -48.65 -7.79 -8.43
CA HIS A 663 -47.94 -6.87 -9.33
C HIS A 663 -46.79 -6.09 -8.62
N ILE A 664 -46.12 -6.67 -7.61
CA ILE A 664 -44.96 -6.17 -6.84
C ILE A 664 -43.70 -6.24 -7.72
N LEU A 665 -43.72 -5.56 -8.86
CA LEU A 665 -42.56 -5.37 -9.74
C LEU A 665 -42.12 -3.91 -9.81
N LYS A 666 -42.78 -2.99 -9.10
CA LYS A 666 -42.49 -1.54 -9.18
C LYS A 666 -41.65 -0.95 -8.05
N GLU A 667 -41.55 -1.58 -6.88
CA GLU A 667 -40.74 -1.05 -5.77
C GLU A 667 -39.89 -2.16 -5.13
N LEU A 668 -38.56 -1.98 -5.16
CA LEU A 668 -37.60 -2.93 -4.58
C LEU A 668 -37.57 -2.77 -3.05
N CYS A 669 -37.81 -3.86 -2.32
CA CYS A 669 -37.67 -3.88 -0.86
C CYS A 669 -36.21 -3.61 -0.44
N PRO A 670 -35.96 -2.76 0.57
CA PRO A 670 -34.61 -2.49 1.06
C PRO A 670 -34.00 -3.74 1.73
N LEU A 671 -32.79 -4.12 1.31
CA LEU A 671 -32.00 -5.20 1.93
C LEU A 671 -31.49 -4.78 3.31
N VAL A 672 -31.86 -5.52 4.37
CA VAL A 672 -31.40 -5.28 5.74
C VAL A 672 -30.29 -6.28 6.11
N PRO A 673 -29.10 -5.83 6.56
CA PRO A 673 -28.04 -6.73 7.02
C PRO A 673 -28.40 -7.46 8.30
N THR A 674 -27.86 -8.66 8.44
CA THR A 674 -27.83 -9.41 9.69
C THR A 674 -26.49 -9.24 10.41
N ILE A 675 -26.54 -9.35 11.74
CA ILE A 675 -25.37 -9.45 12.60
C ILE A 675 -25.33 -10.88 13.13
N ASP A 676 -24.40 -11.65 12.61
CA ASP A 676 -24.28 -13.07 12.95
C ASP A 676 -23.64 -13.26 14.33
N VAL A 677 -24.27 -14.12 15.13
CA VAL A 677 -23.88 -14.45 16.51
C VAL A 677 -24.05 -15.94 16.73
N LYS A 678 -23.00 -16.59 17.23
CA LYS A 678 -23.04 -18.00 17.58
C LYS A 678 -23.35 -18.19 19.04
N ILE A 679 -24.29 -19.06 19.37
CA ILE A 679 -24.67 -19.39 20.75
C ILE A 679 -24.37 -20.86 21.06
N THR A 680 -23.94 -21.12 22.28
CA THR A 680 -23.75 -22.48 22.81
C THR A 680 -24.72 -22.68 23.96
N LEU A 681 -25.43 -23.81 23.95
CA LEU A 681 -26.33 -24.18 25.04
C LEU A 681 -25.55 -24.92 26.15
N GLU A 682 -26.15 -25.08 27.32
CA GLU A 682 -25.58 -25.91 28.39
C GLU A 682 -25.31 -27.36 27.94
N LYS A 683 -24.30 -27.97 28.54
CA LYS A 683 -23.91 -29.36 28.21
C LYS A 683 -25.07 -30.31 28.52
N SER A 684 -25.50 -31.04 27.51
CA SER A 684 -26.55 -32.05 27.63
C SER A 684 -26.14 -33.34 26.92
N GLY A 685 -26.38 -34.49 27.56
CA GLY A 685 -26.22 -35.80 26.93
C GLY A 685 -27.35 -36.17 25.97
N ARG A 686 -28.43 -35.36 25.92
CA ARG A 686 -29.68 -35.66 25.20
C ARG A 686 -29.70 -35.21 23.74
N TRP A 687 -28.60 -34.67 23.21
CA TRP A 687 -28.48 -34.41 21.78
C TRP A 687 -28.54 -35.73 21.00
N ALA A 688 -29.23 -35.75 19.85
CA ALA A 688 -29.33 -36.94 19.01
C ALA A 688 -27.95 -37.42 18.49
N ASP A 689 -27.89 -38.66 17.98
CA ASP A 689 -26.69 -39.27 17.39
C ASP A 689 -26.64 -39.18 15.85
N GLU A 690 -27.68 -38.57 15.24
CA GLU A 690 -27.79 -38.34 13.80
C GLU A 690 -27.84 -36.83 13.49
N ILE A 691 -27.23 -36.43 12.37
CA ILE A 691 -27.07 -35.01 11.99
C ILE A 691 -28.44 -34.36 11.69
N ASP A 692 -29.29 -35.04 10.93
CA ASP A 692 -30.63 -34.52 10.58
C ASP A 692 -31.51 -34.33 11.83
N ALA A 693 -31.36 -35.22 12.82
CA ALA A 693 -32.06 -35.11 14.09
C ALA A 693 -31.51 -33.94 14.93
N ILE A 694 -30.20 -33.69 14.91
CA ILE A 694 -29.60 -32.50 15.55
C ILE A 694 -30.12 -31.22 14.88
N ALA A 695 -30.20 -31.17 13.54
CA ALA A 695 -30.72 -30.01 12.82
C ALA A 695 -32.17 -29.69 13.23
N LYS A 696 -33.04 -30.72 13.30
CA LYS A 696 -34.42 -30.58 13.80
C LYS A 696 -34.48 -30.10 15.24
N LEU A 697 -33.60 -30.61 16.11
CA LEU A 697 -33.49 -30.16 17.50
C LEU A 697 -33.05 -28.70 17.59
N LYS A 698 -32.06 -28.26 16.79
CA LYS A 698 -31.68 -26.84 16.70
C LYS A 698 -32.86 -25.98 16.29
N THR A 699 -33.62 -26.39 15.28
CA THR A 699 -34.86 -25.68 14.87
C THR A 699 -35.88 -25.59 16.00
N ALA A 700 -36.09 -26.66 16.76
CA ALA A 700 -36.97 -26.63 17.93
C ALA A 700 -36.48 -25.65 19.00
N PHE A 701 -35.17 -25.61 19.26
CA PHE A 701 -34.58 -24.62 20.17
C PHE A 701 -34.71 -23.19 19.64
N TYR A 702 -34.57 -22.95 18.32
CA TYR A 702 -34.81 -21.62 17.74
C TYR A 702 -36.23 -21.13 17.97
N ILE A 703 -37.24 -22.00 17.81
CA ILE A 703 -38.65 -21.68 18.08
C ILE A 703 -38.83 -21.30 19.55
N GLU A 704 -38.28 -22.11 20.46
CA GLU A 704 -38.47 -21.90 21.90
C GLU A 704 -37.72 -20.67 22.43
N ILE A 705 -36.48 -20.43 21.97
CA ILE A 705 -35.74 -19.20 22.26
C ILE A 705 -36.49 -17.98 21.71
N GLY A 706 -37.00 -18.06 20.48
CA GLY A 706 -37.81 -16.99 19.88
C GLY A 706 -39.05 -16.65 20.71
N ARG A 707 -39.81 -17.68 21.11
CA ARG A 707 -41.00 -17.55 21.97
C ARG A 707 -40.66 -16.92 23.33
N CYS A 708 -39.54 -17.32 23.93
CA CYS A 708 -39.08 -16.75 25.19
C CYS A 708 -38.75 -15.25 25.06
N LEU A 709 -38.03 -14.87 23.99
CA LEU A 709 -37.64 -13.48 23.73
C LEU A 709 -38.86 -12.58 23.42
N GLU A 710 -39.86 -13.11 22.70
CA GLU A 710 -41.13 -12.43 22.42
C GLU A 710 -41.95 -12.19 23.70
N ASN A 711 -42.09 -13.21 24.54
CA ASN A 711 -42.94 -13.14 25.72
C ASN A 711 -42.32 -12.33 26.87
N GLN A 712 -41.02 -12.50 27.12
CA GLN A 712 -40.35 -11.87 28.27
C GLN A 712 -39.79 -10.48 27.96
N PHE A 713 -39.35 -10.24 26.73
CA PHE A 713 -38.63 -9.02 26.35
C PHE A 713 -39.28 -8.25 25.19
N HIS A 714 -40.43 -8.71 24.68
CA HIS A 714 -41.21 -8.07 23.59
C HIS A 714 -40.40 -7.82 22.30
N LEU A 715 -39.38 -8.65 22.04
CA LEU A 715 -38.61 -8.62 20.80
C LEU A 715 -39.36 -9.35 19.69
N LYS A 716 -39.09 -9.01 18.42
CA LYS A 716 -39.65 -9.78 17.28
C LYS A 716 -38.67 -10.85 16.84
N CYS A 717 -39.11 -12.10 16.79
CA CYS A 717 -38.26 -13.23 16.46
C CYS A 717 -38.82 -14.02 15.27
N TYR A 718 -37.92 -14.53 14.42
CA TYR A 718 -38.29 -15.32 13.24
C TYR A 718 -37.38 -16.56 13.16
N PRO A 719 -37.82 -17.71 13.69
CA PRO A 719 -37.04 -18.95 13.62
C PRO A 719 -37.03 -19.50 12.20
N GLN A 720 -35.85 -19.91 11.73
CA GLN A 720 -35.63 -20.66 10.50
C GLN A 720 -34.96 -22.00 10.81
N ARG A 721 -34.76 -22.85 9.78
CA ARG A 721 -34.11 -24.15 9.95
C ARG A 721 -32.65 -24.01 10.42
N SER A 722 -31.92 -23.06 9.86
CA SER A 722 -30.49 -22.85 10.09
C SER A 722 -30.18 -21.83 11.19
N CYS A 723 -31.01 -20.79 11.37
CA CYS A 723 -30.80 -19.74 12.37
C CYS A 723 -32.10 -19.16 12.95
N LEU A 724 -31.98 -18.35 13.99
CA LEU A 724 -33.06 -17.53 14.55
C LEU A 724 -32.78 -16.04 14.29
N TYR A 725 -33.67 -15.34 13.58
CA TYR A 725 -33.55 -13.89 13.43
C TYR A 725 -34.22 -13.15 14.59
N VAL A 726 -33.52 -12.17 15.16
CA VAL A 726 -34.02 -11.33 16.24
C VAL A 726 -33.92 -9.86 15.83
N ILE A 727 -35.05 -9.14 15.83
CA ILE A 727 -35.10 -7.71 15.51
C ILE A 727 -35.10 -6.89 16.80
N MET A 728 -34.05 -6.11 16.99
CA MET A 728 -33.88 -5.18 18.10
C MET A 728 -34.45 -3.79 17.79
N GLU A 729 -34.59 -2.96 18.82
CA GLU A 729 -34.91 -1.55 18.65
C GLU A 729 -33.95 -0.86 17.68
N LYS A 730 -34.46 0.08 16.86
CA LYS A 730 -33.74 0.74 15.74
C LYS A 730 -33.47 -0.16 14.51
N SER A 731 -34.23 -1.24 14.34
CA SER A 731 -34.19 -2.10 13.14
C SER A 731 -32.86 -2.83 12.91
N ILE A 732 -32.13 -3.14 13.98
CA ILE A 732 -30.95 -4.00 13.91
C ILE A 732 -31.42 -5.46 13.97
N VAL A 733 -30.95 -6.27 13.03
CA VAL A 733 -31.32 -7.69 12.93
C VAL A 733 -30.12 -8.55 13.28
N PHE A 734 -30.27 -9.45 14.25
CA PHE A 734 -29.29 -10.46 14.62
C PHE A 734 -29.68 -11.82 14.05
N ALA A 735 -28.71 -12.58 13.56
CA ALA A 735 -28.89 -13.98 13.17
C ALA A 735 -28.19 -14.86 14.21
N LEU A 736 -28.97 -15.59 15.00
CA LEU A 736 -28.49 -16.48 16.05
C LEU A 736 -28.35 -17.90 15.52
N GLU A 737 -27.16 -18.50 15.65
CA GLU A 737 -26.88 -19.87 15.24
C GLU A 737 -26.41 -20.72 16.43
N ILE A 738 -27.02 -21.88 16.63
CA ILE A 738 -26.65 -22.82 17.70
C ILE A 738 -25.48 -23.69 17.27
N VAL A 739 -24.39 -23.62 18.02
CA VAL A 739 -23.21 -24.48 17.86
C VAL A 739 -23.39 -25.79 18.64
N CYS A 740 -23.25 -26.94 17.96
CA CYS A 740 -23.31 -28.26 18.59
C CYS A 740 -22.01 -29.07 18.31
N PRO A 741 -21.04 -29.11 19.24
CA PRO A 741 -19.77 -29.82 19.05
C PRO A 741 -19.91 -31.33 18.71
N LYS A 742 -21.06 -31.93 19.02
CA LYS A 742 -21.36 -33.34 18.73
C LYS A 742 -21.41 -33.62 17.23
N GLU A 743 -21.81 -32.65 16.41
CA GLU A 743 -21.89 -32.77 14.94
C GLU A 743 -20.54 -33.15 14.32
N VAL A 744 -19.47 -32.46 14.74
CA VAL A 744 -18.10 -32.74 14.30
C VAL A 744 -17.69 -34.17 14.66
N THR A 745 -18.02 -34.61 15.87
CA THR A 745 -17.69 -35.97 16.35
C THR A 745 -18.42 -37.05 15.55
N ILE A 746 -19.71 -36.84 15.24
CA ILE A 746 -20.53 -37.77 14.45
C ILE A 746 -19.99 -37.86 13.02
N LEU A 747 -19.67 -36.72 12.39
CA LEU A 747 -19.10 -36.70 11.04
C LEU A 747 -17.77 -37.45 10.94
N LYS A 748 -16.87 -37.28 11.91
CA LYS A 748 -15.59 -38.01 11.95
C LYS A 748 -15.80 -39.52 12.11
N LYS A 749 -16.79 -39.94 12.90
CA LYS A 749 -17.16 -41.36 13.04
C LYS A 749 -17.75 -41.93 11.74
N ILE A 750 -18.63 -41.19 11.06
CA ILE A 750 -19.23 -41.62 9.78
C ILE A 750 -18.14 -41.84 8.73
N ALA A 751 -17.21 -40.90 8.59
CA ALA A 751 -16.09 -41.03 7.66
C ALA A 751 -15.14 -42.18 8.03
N GLY A 752 -14.98 -42.45 9.33
CA GLY A 752 -14.16 -43.53 9.87
C GLY A 752 -14.78 -44.94 9.81
N LYS A 753 -16.06 -45.09 9.44
CA LYS A 753 -16.78 -46.38 9.46
C LYS A 753 -16.11 -47.50 8.65
N LYS A 754 -15.31 -47.17 7.63
CA LYS A 754 -14.59 -48.17 6.81
C LYS A 754 -13.36 -48.77 7.51
N ASP A 755 -12.70 -48.03 8.39
CA ASP A 755 -11.44 -48.41 9.03
C ASP A 755 -11.52 -48.53 10.56
N GLY A 756 -12.70 -48.25 11.15
CA GLY A 756 -12.92 -48.23 12.61
C GLY A 756 -12.28 -47.04 13.35
N ILE A 757 -11.47 -46.22 12.66
CA ILE A 757 -10.79 -45.05 13.22
C ILE A 757 -11.52 -43.79 12.77
N PRO A 758 -11.97 -42.90 13.69
CA PRO A 758 -12.55 -41.61 13.31
C PRO A 758 -11.58 -40.82 12.42
N LYS A 759 -12.04 -40.44 11.22
CA LYS A 759 -11.24 -39.71 10.22
C LYS A 759 -11.90 -38.39 9.89
N ASP A 760 -11.11 -37.36 9.68
CA ASP A 760 -11.64 -36.08 9.18
C ASP A 760 -12.16 -36.22 7.75
N CYS A 761 -13.32 -35.62 7.49
CA CYS A 761 -13.87 -35.44 6.15
C CYS A 761 -14.00 -33.93 5.83
N PRO A 762 -14.25 -33.56 4.56
CA PRO A 762 -14.45 -32.14 4.20
C PRO A 762 -15.54 -31.46 5.03
N ALA A 763 -16.67 -32.14 5.26
CA ALA A 763 -17.78 -31.63 6.06
C ALA A 763 -17.40 -31.41 7.54
N SER A 764 -16.69 -32.38 8.16
CA SER A 764 -16.28 -32.23 9.56
C SER A 764 -15.31 -31.07 9.75
N ARG A 765 -14.37 -30.91 8.82
CA ARG A 765 -13.40 -29.80 8.82
C ARG A 765 -14.08 -28.44 8.64
N GLN A 766 -15.10 -28.37 7.78
CA GLN A 766 -15.84 -27.14 7.55
C GLN A 766 -16.63 -26.71 8.80
N ILE A 767 -17.38 -27.62 9.44
CA ILE A 767 -18.07 -27.29 10.70
C ILE A 767 -17.07 -26.89 11.78
N GLU A 768 -15.98 -27.64 11.94
CA GLU A 768 -14.95 -27.31 12.94
C GLU A 768 -14.31 -25.93 12.69
N LYS A 769 -14.03 -25.60 11.42
CA LYS A 769 -13.56 -24.27 10.99
C LYS A 769 -14.54 -23.16 11.39
N GLU A 770 -15.83 -23.36 11.13
CA GLU A 770 -16.88 -22.35 11.35
C GLU A 770 -17.29 -22.21 12.81
N ASP A 771 -17.35 -23.30 13.56
CA ASP A 771 -17.95 -23.33 14.91
C ASP A 771 -16.93 -23.22 16.05
N VAL A 772 -15.67 -23.61 15.80
CA VAL A 772 -14.62 -23.60 16.82
C VAL A 772 -13.61 -22.50 16.52
N TYR A 773 -12.95 -22.58 15.38
CA TYR A 773 -11.80 -21.72 15.10
C TYR A 773 -12.19 -20.29 14.69
N ARG A 774 -13.26 -20.12 13.92
CA ARG A 774 -13.73 -18.78 13.51
C ARG A 774 -14.13 -17.91 14.71
N PRO A 775 -14.94 -18.38 15.69
CA PRO A 775 -15.22 -17.62 16.90
C PRO A 775 -13.97 -17.23 17.71
N GLN A 776 -13.00 -18.14 17.83
CA GLN A 776 -11.73 -17.86 18.51
C GLN A 776 -10.96 -16.72 17.83
N LEU A 777 -10.78 -16.81 16.51
CA LEU A 777 -10.11 -15.77 15.73
C LEU A 777 -10.86 -14.44 15.76
N CYS A 778 -12.19 -14.44 15.64
CA CYS A 778 -13.00 -13.22 15.74
C CYS A 778 -12.84 -12.53 17.10
N SER A 779 -12.72 -13.31 18.18
CA SER A 779 -12.42 -12.78 19.52
C SER A 779 -11.04 -12.13 19.59
N SER A 780 -10.00 -12.80 19.07
CA SER A 780 -8.64 -12.25 19.02
C SER A 780 -8.56 -10.97 18.17
N LEU A 781 -9.22 -10.95 17.01
CA LEU A 781 -9.30 -9.78 16.13
C LEU A 781 -10.09 -8.62 16.74
N LEU A 782 -11.14 -8.90 17.51
CA LEU A 782 -11.82 -7.89 18.33
C LEU A 782 -10.87 -7.31 19.38
N GLY A 783 -10.04 -8.15 20.00
CA GLY A 783 -8.95 -7.72 20.89
C GLY A 783 -7.99 -6.75 20.20
N THR A 784 -7.52 -7.09 18.99
CA THR A 784 -6.68 -6.22 18.16
C THR A 784 -7.37 -4.90 17.80
N SER A 785 -8.67 -4.94 17.43
CA SER A 785 -9.43 -3.73 17.14
C SER A 785 -9.62 -2.81 18.35
N ASN A 786 -9.60 -3.36 19.56
CA ASN A 786 -9.66 -2.56 20.78
C ASN A 786 -8.28 -2.01 21.17
N GLN A 787 -7.21 -2.76 20.87
CA GLN A 787 -5.83 -2.36 21.12
C GLN A 787 -5.39 -1.22 20.17
N PHE A 788 -5.79 -1.27 18.90
CA PHE A 788 -5.36 -0.31 17.88
C PHE A 788 -6.58 0.42 17.28
N SER A 789 -6.67 1.73 17.51
CA SER A 789 -7.83 2.55 17.11
C SER A 789 -8.09 2.55 15.60
N SER A 790 -7.05 2.54 14.78
CA SER A 790 -7.13 2.60 13.31
C SER A 790 -7.27 1.22 12.64
N PHE A 791 -7.19 0.11 13.39
CA PHE A 791 -7.23 -1.24 12.82
C PHE A 791 -8.57 -1.52 12.11
N GLY A 792 -9.69 -1.20 12.76
CA GLY A 792 -11.02 -1.44 12.20
C GLY A 792 -11.23 -0.67 10.89
N GLU A 793 -10.86 0.61 10.88
CA GLU A 793 -10.92 1.47 9.69
C GLU A 793 -9.98 0.98 8.58
N THR A 794 -8.78 0.51 8.92
CA THR A 794 -7.86 -0.11 7.94
C THR A 794 -8.48 -1.34 7.29
N CYS A 795 -9.09 -2.23 8.08
CA CYS A 795 -9.77 -3.41 7.55
C CYS A 795 -10.90 -3.01 6.58
N GLN A 796 -11.65 -1.95 6.91
CA GLN A 796 -12.70 -1.43 6.03
C GLN A 796 -12.14 -0.97 4.68
N LEU A 797 -11.05 -0.18 4.69
CA LEU A 797 -10.39 0.29 3.47
C LEU A 797 -9.81 -0.85 2.64
N VAL A 798 -9.13 -1.80 3.28
CA VAL A 798 -8.57 -2.97 2.61
C VAL A 798 -9.68 -3.78 1.95
N ARG A 799 -10.77 -4.06 2.67
CA ARG A 799 -11.94 -4.77 2.11
C ARG A 799 -12.54 -4.03 0.92
N GLN A 800 -12.73 -2.71 1.02
CA GLN A 800 -13.23 -1.91 -0.10
C GLN A 800 -12.28 -1.91 -1.28
N TRP A 801 -10.96 -1.84 -1.05
CA TRP A 801 -9.98 -1.91 -2.11
C TRP A 801 -10.02 -3.27 -2.81
N ILE A 802 -9.92 -4.39 -2.08
CA ILE A 802 -9.97 -5.74 -2.65
C ILE A 802 -11.30 -5.95 -3.40
N SER A 803 -12.41 -5.45 -2.85
CA SER A 803 -13.73 -5.51 -3.49
C SER A 803 -13.78 -4.69 -4.78
N SER A 804 -13.25 -3.47 -4.77
CA SER A 804 -13.19 -2.61 -5.96
C SER A 804 -12.35 -3.22 -7.08
N GLN A 805 -11.38 -4.07 -6.73
CA GLN A 805 -10.57 -4.87 -7.65
C GLN A 805 -11.23 -6.20 -8.07
N TYR A 806 -12.44 -6.45 -7.59
CA TYR A 806 -13.30 -7.62 -7.83
C TYR A 806 -12.77 -8.93 -7.24
N LEU A 807 -11.94 -8.87 -6.20
CA LEU A 807 -11.26 -10.04 -5.64
C LEU A 807 -11.81 -10.51 -4.29
N LEU A 808 -12.69 -9.74 -3.62
CA LEU A 808 -13.03 -9.99 -2.20
C LEU A 808 -13.59 -11.39 -1.95
N GLY A 809 -14.53 -11.86 -2.78
CA GLY A 809 -15.14 -13.19 -2.65
C GLY A 809 -14.23 -14.38 -2.98
N HIS A 810 -12.97 -14.11 -3.33
CA HIS A 810 -11.90 -15.10 -3.51
C HIS A 810 -10.96 -15.19 -2.29
N PHE A 811 -11.35 -14.58 -1.17
CA PHE A 811 -10.68 -14.67 0.13
C PHE A 811 -11.70 -15.08 1.20
N ASP A 812 -11.23 -15.75 2.26
CA ASP A 812 -12.03 -15.87 3.46
C ASP A 812 -12.05 -14.50 4.19
N PRO A 813 -13.21 -14.03 4.68
CA PRO A 813 -13.36 -12.78 5.42
C PRO A 813 -12.31 -12.52 6.50
N VAL A 814 -11.93 -13.58 7.23
CA VAL A 814 -10.98 -13.52 8.35
C VAL A 814 -9.54 -13.44 7.86
N VAL A 815 -9.22 -14.01 6.70
CA VAL A 815 -7.86 -13.96 6.12
C VAL A 815 -7.45 -12.53 5.81
N VAL A 816 -8.36 -11.71 5.27
CA VAL A 816 -8.08 -10.29 5.01
C VAL A 816 -7.76 -9.55 6.31
N GLU A 817 -8.51 -9.82 7.38
CA GLU A 817 -8.30 -9.20 8.69
C GLU A 817 -7.00 -9.70 9.35
N LEU A 818 -6.60 -10.97 9.14
CA LEU A 818 -5.32 -11.51 9.61
C LEU A 818 -4.12 -10.85 8.93
N LEU A 819 -4.21 -10.57 7.61
CA LEU A 819 -3.17 -9.82 6.89
C LEU A 819 -3.01 -8.41 7.48
N VAL A 820 -4.12 -7.74 7.81
CA VAL A 820 -4.07 -6.45 8.49
C VAL A 820 -3.57 -6.59 9.92
N ALA A 821 -3.94 -7.65 10.65
CA ALA A 821 -3.48 -7.88 12.02
C ALA A 821 -1.95 -8.02 12.07
N HIS A 822 -1.35 -8.73 11.11
CA HIS A 822 0.11 -8.82 10.97
C HIS A 822 0.78 -7.43 10.87
N VAL A 823 0.21 -6.52 10.07
CA VAL A 823 0.74 -5.16 9.89
C VAL A 823 0.81 -4.37 11.21
N TYR A 824 -0.12 -4.63 12.13
CA TYR A 824 -0.19 -3.94 13.43
C TYR A 824 0.62 -4.65 14.52
N LEU A 825 0.62 -5.98 14.53
CA LEU A 825 1.27 -6.80 15.54
C LEU A 825 2.78 -6.98 15.27
N SER A 826 3.21 -6.91 14.02
CA SER A 826 4.60 -7.12 13.59
C SER A 826 5.06 -6.04 12.59
N PRO A 827 5.06 -4.75 12.97
CA PRO A 827 5.47 -3.68 12.07
C PRO A 827 6.98 -3.77 11.76
N VAL A 828 7.34 -3.93 10.48
CA VAL A 828 8.73 -4.16 10.03
C VAL A 828 9.62 -2.93 10.21
N GLY A 829 10.17 -2.77 11.42
CA GLY A 829 11.03 -1.65 11.79
C GLY A 829 10.29 -0.30 11.91
N PHE A 830 8.97 -0.31 11.98
CA PHE A 830 8.11 0.86 12.14
C PHE A 830 7.28 0.77 13.43
N ALA A 831 6.62 1.87 13.80
CA ALA A 831 5.54 1.82 14.78
C ALA A 831 4.27 1.21 14.15
N ALA A 832 3.39 0.65 14.98
CA ALA A 832 2.07 0.22 14.55
C ALA A 832 1.31 1.42 13.91
N PRO A 833 0.57 1.23 12.79
CA PRO A 833 -0.07 2.34 12.10
C PRO A 833 -1.08 3.11 12.97
N LEU A 834 -0.99 4.43 13.00
CA LEU A 834 -1.97 5.28 13.72
C LEU A 834 -3.13 5.76 12.83
N THR A 835 -2.99 5.63 11.51
CA THR A 835 -4.01 6.05 10.54
C THR A 835 -4.41 4.88 9.66
N PRO A 836 -5.67 4.86 9.17
CA PRO A 836 -6.11 3.83 8.25
C PRO A 836 -5.39 3.89 6.91
N TYR A 837 -4.92 5.07 6.50
CA TYR A 837 -4.06 5.26 5.34
C TYR A 837 -2.75 4.47 5.46
N LYS A 838 -2.00 4.66 6.57
CA LYS A 838 -0.71 3.96 6.75
C LYS A 838 -0.90 2.46 6.90
N GLY A 839 -1.95 2.03 7.60
CA GLY A 839 -2.32 0.61 7.68
C GLY A 839 -2.56 -0.01 6.30
N PHE A 840 -3.31 0.70 5.44
CA PHE A 840 -3.57 0.28 4.06
C PHE A 840 -2.28 0.21 3.22
N VAL A 841 -1.43 1.23 3.32
CA VAL A 841 -0.13 1.28 2.62
C VAL A 841 0.78 0.12 3.03
N HIS A 842 0.91 -0.13 4.34
CA HIS A 842 1.70 -1.24 4.86
C HIS A 842 1.13 -2.60 4.43
N PHE A 843 -0.19 -2.75 4.35
CA PHE A 843 -0.84 -3.93 3.80
C PHE A 843 -0.46 -4.17 2.33
N LEU A 844 -0.42 -3.12 1.51
CA LEU A 844 0.03 -3.26 0.10
C LEU A 844 1.50 -3.67 0.01
N ASN A 845 2.38 -3.06 0.83
CA ASN A 845 3.78 -3.46 0.91
C ASN A 845 3.94 -4.92 1.34
N LEU A 846 3.18 -5.36 2.36
CA LEU A 846 3.19 -6.76 2.81
C LEU A 846 2.89 -7.73 1.66
N LEU A 847 1.89 -7.44 0.83
CA LEU A 847 1.55 -8.31 -0.30
C LEU A 847 2.69 -8.42 -1.32
N VAL A 848 3.42 -7.33 -1.56
CA VAL A 848 4.48 -7.25 -2.58
C VAL A 848 5.80 -7.82 -2.07
N ASP A 849 6.18 -7.47 -0.85
CA ASP A 849 7.51 -7.76 -0.29
C ASP A 849 7.58 -9.14 0.36
N HIS A 850 6.46 -9.68 0.87
CA HIS A 850 6.46 -10.99 1.53
C HIS A 850 6.67 -12.14 0.54
N ASN A 851 7.65 -13.00 0.83
CA ASN A 851 7.91 -14.18 0.01
C ASN A 851 6.96 -15.34 0.42
N TRP A 852 5.75 -15.32 -0.15
CA TRP A 852 4.70 -16.34 0.06
C TRP A 852 5.13 -17.78 -0.26
N LEU A 853 6.16 -17.97 -1.08
CA LEU A 853 6.66 -19.31 -1.43
C LEU A 853 7.58 -19.87 -0.33
N MET A 854 8.45 -19.03 0.21
CA MET A 854 9.54 -19.47 1.09
C MET A 854 9.28 -19.22 2.58
N LYS A 855 8.29 -18.40 2.93
CA LYS A 855 8.01 -18.01 4.33
C LYS A 855 6.51 -18.03 4.65
N PRO A 856 6.11 -18.61 5.80
CA PRO A 856 4.77 -18.41 6.31
C PRO A 856 4.62 -16.99 6.86
N LEU A 857 3.39 -16.51 6.98
CA LEU A 857 3.08 -15.27 7.68
C LEU A 857 2.71 -15.59 9.14
N PHE A 858 3.35 -14.94 10.10
CA PHE A 858 3.08 -15.14 11.53
C PHE A 858 2.14 -14.06 12.06
N VAL A 859 1.09 -14.44 12.78
CA VAL A 859 0.16 -13.51 13.45
C VAL A 859 0.03 -13.93 14.91
N ASP A 860 0.82 -13.31 15.78
CA ASP A 860 0.79 -13.55 17.22
C ASP A 860 -0.03 -12.46 17.93
N PHE A 861 -1.27 -12.80 18.27
CA PHE A 861 -2.17 -11.92 19.02
C PHE A 861 -1.76 -11.72 20.49
N THR A 862 -0.91 -12.60 21.01
CA THR A 862 -0.61 -12.73 22.45
C THR A 862 0.84 -12.43 22.81
N ASN A 863 1.70 -12.27 21.79
CA ASN A 863 3.16 -12.13 21.94
C ASN A 863 3.76 -13.25 22.81
N THR A 864 3.32 -14.50 22.57
CA THR A 864 3.71 -15.68 23.34
C THR A 864 4.82 -16.48 22.69
N TRP A 865 5.05 -16.33 21.39
CA TRP A 865 6.10 -17.09 20.70
C TRP A 865 7.50 -16.54 21.03
N SER A 866 8.39 -17.45 21.41
CA SER A 866 9.82 -17.17 21.46
C SER A 866 10.48 -17.32 20.08
N ASP A 867 11.69 -16.81 19.90
CA ASP A 867 12.45 -16.98 18.64
C ASP A 867 12.66 -18.46 18.28
N GLU A 868 12.78 -19.34 19.28
CA GLU A 868 12.88 -20.79 19.07
C GLU A 868 11.56 -21.38 18.55
N ASP A 869 10.42 -20.93 19.08
CA ASP A 869 9.11 -21.39 18.59
C ASP A 869 8.91 -20.99 17.12
N VAL A 870 9.24 -19.74 16.78
CA VAL A 870 9.17 -19.23 15.40
C VAL A 870 10.09 -20.03 14.47
N TYR A 871 11.29 -20.39 14.94
CA TYR A 871 12.22 -21.24 14.20
C TYR A 871 11.63 -22.64 13.94
N GLN A 872 11.09 -23.30 14.97
CA GLN A 872 10.50 -24.64 14.83
C GLN A 872 9.27 -24.64 13.90
N LEU A 873 8.40 -23.62 14.01
CA LEU A 873 7.26 -23.44 13.10
C LEU A 873 7.72 -23.23 11.65
N SER A 874 8.77 -22.44 11.45
CA SER A 874 9.37 -22.22 10.12
C SER A 874 9.97 -23.50 9.53
N GLN A 875 10.64 -24.33 10.33
CA GLN A 875 11.15 -25.62 9.89
C GLN A 875 10.02 -26.57 9.49
N ASN A 876 8.94 -26.60 10.26
CA ASN A 876 7.76 -27.41 9.94
C ASN A 876 7.08 -26.95 8.64
N PHE A 877 6.98 -25.63 8.43
CA PHE A 877 6.50 -25.07 7.16
C PHE A 877 7.33 -25.56 5.97
N LEU A 878 8.67 -25.50 6.06
CA LEU A 878 9.55 -25.94 4.96
C LEU A 878 9.38 -27.44 4.67
N LYS A 879 9.29 -28.28 5.71
CA LYS A 879 9.02 -29.72 5.57
C LYS A 879 7.69 -30.01 4.87
N MET A 880 6.65 -29.23 5.19
CA MET A 880 5.30 -29.43 4.66
C MET A 880 5.02 -28.64 3.37
N ARG A 881 5.98 -27.84 2.87
CA ARG A 881 5.72 -26.84 1.83
C ARG A 881 5.04 -27.40 0.58
N ALA A 882 5.39 -28.64 0.18
CA ALA A 882 4.85 -29.30 -1.01
C ALA A 882 3.33 -29.53 -0.97
N VAL A 883 2.73 -29.63 0.22
CA VAL A 883 1.29 -29.88 0.40
C VAL A 883 0.52 -28.67 0.93
N LEU A 884 1.21 -27.57 1.23
CA LEU A 884 0.62 -26.36 1.78
C LEU A 884 0.11 -25.42 0.67
N PRO A 885 -0.97 -24.66 0.92
CA PRO A 885 -1.46 -23.67 -0.02
C PRO A 885 -0.41 -22.57 -0.31
N PRO A 886 -0.61 -21.76 -1.37
CA PRO A 886 0.29 -20.65 -1.68
C PRO A 886 0.42 -19.63 -0.54
N MET A 887 -0.69 -19.34 0.14
CA MET A 887 -0.75 -18.43 1.29
C MET A 887 -0.88 -19.25 2.57
N VAL A 888 0.08 -19.12 3.48
CA VAL A 888 0.06 -19.79 4.79
C VAL A 888 0.17 -18.73 5.87
N ILE A 889 -0.81 -18.69 6.78
CA ILE A 889 -0.87 -17.74 7.89
C ILE A 889 -0.95 -18.53 9.19
N ILE A 890 0.14 -18.56 9.94
CA ILE A 890 0.25 -19.27 11.21
C ILE A 890 -0.24 -18.35 12.33
N THR A 891 -1.14 -18.88 13.16
CA THR A 891 -1.65 -18.24 14.38
C THR A 891 -1.42 -19.18 15.57
N PRO A 892 -1.51 -18.70 16.83
CA PRO A 892 -1.41 -19.58 18.00
C PRO A 892 -2.37 -20.78 17.96
N ASP A 893 -3.55 -20.60 17.37
CA ASP A 893 -4.58 -21.63 17.23
C ASP A 893 -4.47 -22.48 15.94
N ASP A 894 -3.60 -22.09 15.00
CA ASP A 894 -3.34 -22.81 13.74
C ASP A 894 -1.83 -22.85 13.40
N ALA A 895 -1.12 -23.78 14.03
CA ALA A 895 0.32 -24.00 13.82
C ALA A 895 0.69 -24.44 12.38
N ILE A 896 -0.26 -24.98 11.60
CA ILE A 896 -0.05 -25.34 10.18
C ILE A 896 -0.32 -24.13 9.28
N GLY A 897 -1.23 -23.25 9.70
CA GLY A 897 -1.57 -22.00 9.03
C GLY A 897 -2.33 -22.16 7.71
N SER A 898 -3.04 -23.28 7.53
CA SER A 898 -3.78 -23.59 6.31
C SER A 898 -5.29 -23.70 6.48
N ARG A 899 -5.83 -23.59 7.70
CA ARG A 899 -7.27 -23.83 7.96
C ARG A 899 -8.18 -22.89 7.18
N PHE A 900 -7.81 -21.61 7.10
CA PHE A 900 -8.57 -20.59 6.38
C PHE A 900 -8.05 -20.31 4.97
N THR A 901 -6.86 -20.83 4.62
CA THR A 901 -6.20 -20.55 3.32
C THR A 901 -6.11 -21.75 2.37
N ARG A 902 -6.52 -22.96 2.80
CA ARG A 902 -6.42 -24.19 1.99
C ARG A 902 -7.18 -24.10 0.66
N GLY A 903 -8.38 -23.50 0.66
CA GLY A 903 -9.20 -23.37 -0.55
C GLY A 903 -9.02 -22.04 -1.29
N LEU A 904 -8.76 -20.95 -0.56
CA LEU A 904 -8.70 -19.58 -1.07
C LEU A 904 -7.64 -18.77 -0.30
N PRO A 905 -6.86 -17.90 -0.94
CA PRO A 905 -6.88 -17.59 -2.37
C PRO A 905 -6.19 -18.68 -3.21
N GLN A 906 -6.68 -18.85 -4.44
CA GLN A 906 -6.01 -19.67 -5.45
C GLN A 906 -4.70 -19.00 -5.91
N PRO A 907 -3.69 -19.75 -6.40
CA PRO A 907 -2.40 -19.17 -6.80
C PRO A 907 -2.50 -18.00 -7.80
N ILE A 908 -3.43 -18.09 -8.75
CA ILE A 908 -3.66 -17.06 -9.75
C ILE A 908 -4.25 -15.77 -9.14
N ILE A 909 -5.10 -15.91 -8.12
CA ILE A 909 -5.70 -14.79 -7.38
C ILE A 909 -4.62 -14.10 -6.55
N LEU A 910 -3.77 -14.88 -5.87
CA LEU A 910 -2.64 -14.35 -5.11
C LEU A 910 -1.68 -13.57 -6.02
N LYS A 911 -1.27 -14.14 -7.16
CA LYS A 911 -0.41 -13.42 -8.12
C LYS A 911 -1.05 -12.13 -8.63
N ARG A 912 -2.37 -12.15 -8.85
CA ARG A 912 -3.12 -10.97 -9.33
C ARG A 912 -3.18 -9.87 -8.27
N ILE A 913 -3.50 -10.19 -7.01
CA ILE A 913 -3.57 -9.17 -5.94
C ILE A 913 -2.18 -8.56 -5.67
N MET A 914 -1.10 -9.34 -5.76
CA MET A 914 0.28 -8.84 -5.63
C MET A 914 0.60 -7.83 -6.74
N ALA A 915 0.26 -8.14 -8.00
CA ALA A 915 0.47 -7.22 -9.12
C ALA A 915 -0.34 -5.92 -8.99
N LEU A 916 -1.59 -6.03 -8.51
CA LEU A 916 -2.44 -4.86 -8.25
C LEU A 916 -1.89 -4.02 -7.09
N ALA A 917 -1.40 -4.65 -6.02
CA ALA A 917 -0.77 -3.96 -4.90
C ALA A 917 0.48 -3.19 -5.33
N ALA A 918 1.34 -3.82 -6.14
CA ALA A 918 2.53 -3.15 -6.71
C ALA A 918 2.15 -1.94 -7.57
N ASN A 919 1.07 -2.02 -8.35
CA ASN A 919 0.57 -0.87 -9.12
C ASN A 919 -0.07 0.20 -8.24
N ALA A 920 -0.80 -0.18 -7.20
CA ALA A 920 -1.39 0.74 -6.23
C ALA A 920 -0.30 1.55 -5.51
N LEU A 921 0.80 0.91 -5.10
CA LEU A 921 1.97 1.58 -4.52
C LEU A 921 2.57 2.60 -5.50
N LYS A 922 2.74 2.26 -6.77
CA LYS A 922 3.22 3.21 -7.80
C LYS A 922 2.29 4.43 -7.95
N ILE A 923 0.98 4.23 -7.87
CA ILE A 923 0.00 5.32 -7.91
C ILE A 923 0.15 6.21 -6.66
N ILE A 924 0.34 5.60 -5.47
CA ILE A 924 0.57 6.34 -4.22
C ILE A 924 1.85 7.19 -4.32
N VAL A 925 2.95 6.66 -4.85
CA VAL A 925 4.15 7.47 -5.10
C VAL A 925 3.85 8.62 -6.06
N ALA A 926 3.08 8.37 -7.13
CA ALA A 926 2.68 9.44 -8.06
C ALA A 926 1.74 10.48 -7.43
N THR A 927 0.99 10.14 -6.37
CA THR A 927 0.15 11.10 -5.63
C THR A 927 0.95 12.17 -4.90
N GLU A 928 2.23 11.91 -4.57
CA GLU A 928 3.15 12.91 -4.02
C GLU A 928 3.28 14.12 -4.98
N SER A 929 3.15 13.87 -6.29
CA SER A 929 3.18 14.90 -7.36
C SER A 929 1.82 15.54 -7.68
N GLY A 930 0.73 15.07 -7.06
CA GLY A 930 -0.64 15.61 -7.19
C GLY A 930 -1.67 14.70 -7.87
N ALA A 931 -1.42 13.40 -8.00
CA ALA A 931 -2.38 12.44 -8.55
C ALA A 931 -3.54 12.11 -7.56
N ASN A 932 -4.69 11.67 -8.10
CA ASN A 932 -5.91 11.43 -7.33
C ASN A 932 -5.99 9.99 -6.78
N LEU A 933 -6.09 9.86 -5.45
CA LEU A 933 -6.22 8.58 -4.73
C LEU A 933 -7.47 7.78 -5.10
N ASN A 934 -8.52 8.41 -5.64
CA ASN A 934 -9.74 7.70 -6.07
C ASN A 934 -9.46 6.64 -7.15
N SER A 935 -8.39 6.81 -7.94
CA SER A 935 -7.97 5.82 -8.94
C SER A 935 -7.50 4.49 -8.34
N LEU A 936 -7.17 4.45 -7.04
CA LEU A 936 -6.82 3.21 -6.34
C LEU A 936 -8.01 2.24 -6.21
N PHE A 937 -9.23 2.78 -6.20
CA PHE A 937 -10.47 2.04 -5.99
C PHE A 937 -11.24 1.80 -7.30
N THR A 938 -10.53 1.79 -8.44
CA THR A 938 -11.12 1.46 -9.73
C THR A 938 -10.40 0.25 -10.35
N CYS A 939 -11.18 -0.70 -10.88
CA CYS A 939 -10.64 -1.87 -11.59
C CYS A 939 -10.50 -1.59 -13.09
N SER A 940 -9.39 -2.06 -13.67
CA SER A 940 -9.28 -2.16 -15.12
C SER A 940 -10.13 -3.31 -15.64
N THR A 941 -11.06 -3.02 -16.54
CA THR A 941 -11.99 -4.01 -17.12
C THR A 941 -11.37 -4.81 -18.27
N GLY A 942 -10.22 -4.41 -18.81
CA GLY A 942 -9.59 -5.06 -19.99
C GLY A 942 -9.03 -6.46 -19.74
N ALA A 943 -8.96 -6.89 -18.47
CA ALA A 943 -8.44 -8.19 -18.05
C ALA A 943 -9.50 -9.32 -18.07
N TYR A 944 -10.78 -9.01 -18.32
CA TYR A 944 -11.86 -9.99 -18.32
C TYR A 944 -12.25 -10.40 -19.75
N ASP A 945 -12.60 -11.67 -19.94
CA ASP A 945 -13.05 -12.22 -21.23
C ASP A 945 -14.48 -11.76 -21.55
N LEU A 946 -15.32 -11.66 -20.51
CA LEU A 946 -16.67 -11.11 -20.60
C LEU A 946 -16.89 -10.07 -19.49
N LEU A 947 -17.68 -9.05 -19.80
CA LEU A 947 -18.12 -8.04 -18.84
C LEU A 947 -19.65 -7.90 -18.91
N ILE A 948 -20.32 -8.19 -17.80
CA ILE A 948 -21.77 -8.01 -17.65
C ILE A 948 -22.01 -6.71 -16.91
N THR A 949 -22.83 -5.82 -17.47
CA THR A 949 -23.33 -4.62 -16.82
C THR A 949 -24.71 -4.91 -16.23
N VAL A 950 -24.87 -4.66 -14.94
CA VAL A 950 -26.13 -4.87 -14.21
C VAL A 950 -26.93 -3.57 -14.21
N ASN A 951 -28.22 -3.66 -14.48
CA ASN A 951 -29.16 -2.56 -14.48
C ASN A 951 -29.11 -1.82 -13.13
N PRO A 952 -28.74 -0.53 -13.09
CA PRO A 952 -28.62 0.23 -11.85
C PRO A 952 -29.91 0.28 -11.03
N LYS A 953 -31.07 0.19 -11.68
CA LYS A 953 -32.37 0.18 -10.98
C LYS A 953 -32.55 -1.07 -10.13
N SER A 954 -31.87 -2.16 -10.44
CA SER A 954 -31.97 -3.46 -9.76
C SER A 954 -30.95 -3.63 -8.63
N ILE A 955 -30.11 -2.62 -8.39
CA ILE A 955 -29.10 -2.61 -7.32
C ILE A 955 -29.72 -2.00 -6.07
N ALA A 956 -29.67 -2.73 -4.96
CA ALA A 956 -30.20 -2.24 -3.69
C ALA A 956 -29.50 -0.93 -3.27
N PRO A 957 -30.23 0.14 -2.88
CA PRO A 957 -29.66 1.43 -2.49
C PRO A 957 -28.67 1.36 -1.34
N ARG A 958 -28.67 0.27 -0.56
CA ARG A 958 -27.68 0.00 0.49
C ARG A 958 -26.23 0.02 -0.03
N LEU A 959 -26.03 -0.26 -1.32
CA LEU A 959 -24.73 -0.33 -2.00
C LEU A 959 -24.30 1.01 -2.63
N THR A 960 -25.16 2.03 -2.58
CA THR A 960 -24.86 3.36 -3.11
C THR A 960 -25.19 4.40 -2.05
N THR A 961 -24.21 5.18 -1.61
CA THR A 961 -24.29 6.20 -0.54
C THR A 961 -25.27 7.37 -0.79
N ARG A 962 -26.26 7.23 -1.67
CA ARG A 962 -27.31 8.22 -1.90
C ARG A 962 -28.52 7.93 -1.01
N PRO A 963 -28.79 8.72 0.04
CA PRO A 963 -30.11 8.69 0.66
C PRO A 963 -31.13 9.17 -0.39
N ALA A 964 -32.05 8.28 -0.78
CA ALA A 964 -33.24 8.70 -1.51
C ALA A 964 -34.04 9.69 -0.63
N LYS A 965 -34.70 10.66 -1.27
CA LYS A 965 -35.51 11.71 -0.63
C LYS A 965 -36.41 11.11 0.47
N LYS A 966 -36.52 11.83 1.60
CA LYS A 966 -37.35 11.48 2.77
C LYS A 966 -38.72 10.93 2.32
N PRO A 967 -39.08 9.66 2.63
CA PRO A 967 -40.45 9.23 2.51
C PRO A 967 -41.28 9.95 3.58
N GLN A 968 -42.47 10.41 3.19
CA GLN A 968 -43.43 11.03 4.10
C GLN A 968 -43.85 10.00 5.15
N ASN A 969 -43.80 10.40 6.43
CA ASN A 969 -44.25 9.60 7.56
C ASN A 969 -45.72 9.19 7.38
N LYS A 970 -45.96 7.93 7.01
CA LYS A 970 -47.24 7.26 7.28
C LYS A 970 -47.02 6.26 8.42
N LYS A 971 -47.79 6.41 9.49
CA LYS A 971 -47.82 5.49 10.63
C LYS A 971 -48.63 4.26 10.23
N GLY A 972 -47.97 3.10 10.17
CA GLY A 972 -48.56 1.79 9.94
C GLY A 972 -47.45 0.80 9.60
N VAL A 973 -47.17 -0.16 10.48
CA VAL A 973 -46.17 -1.22 10.27
C VAL A 973 -46.93 -2.51 10.00
N GLY A 974 -47.05 -2.89 8.73
CA GLY A 974 -47.61 -4.19 8.33
C GLY A 974 -46.74 -5.38 8.77
N LYS A 975 -47.35 -6.57 8.87
CA LYS A 975 -46.78 -7.85 9.33
C LYS A 975 -45.83 -8.53 8.32
N VAL A 976 -45.03 -7.79 7.53
CA VAL A 976 -44.20 -8.38 6.46
C VAL A 976 -42.71 -8.07 6.68
N LEU A 977 -41.87 -9.11 6.60
CA LEU A 977 -40.41 -9.01 6.75
C LEU A 977 -39.80 -8.29 5.52
N PRO A 978 -38.84 -7.37 5.67
CA PRO A 978 -37.98 -6.96 4.55
C PRO A 978 -37.13 -8.13 4.05
N VAL A 979 -36.47 -7.97 2.90
CA VAL A 979 -35.42 -8.91 2.47
C VAL A 979 -34.25 -8.78 3.45
N VAL A 980 -33.96 -9.84 4.21
CA VAL A 980 -32.96 -9.86 5.28
C VAL A 980 -31.78 -10.77 4.90
N GLY A 981 -30.56 -10.38 5.27
CA GLY A 981 -29.46 -11.33 5.49
C GLY A 981 -28.84 -11.99 4.25
N PHE A 982 -28.89 -11.34 3.07
CA PHE A 982 -28.22 -11.90 1.91
C PHE A 982 -26.70 -11.69 1.98
N ASP A 983 -25.97 -12.75 2.32
CA ASP A 983 -24.52 -12.91 2.18
C ASP A 983 -24.24 -14.14 1.29
N PRO A 984 -23.66 -13.99 0.09
CA PRO A 984 -23.40 -15.13 -0.81
C PRO A 984 -22.35 -16.12 -0.27
N GLU A 985 -21.65 -15.82 0.84
CA GLU A 985 -20.65 -16.73 1.42
C GLU A 985 -21.21 -17.75 2.42
N SER A 986 -22.28 -17.43 3.17
CA SER A 986 -22.83 -18.34 4.18
C SER A 986 -23.55 -19.55 3.57
N SER A 987 -24.13 -19.39 2.38
CA SER A 987 -24.81 -20.46 1.63
C SER A 987 -23.86 -21.38 0.83
N LYS A 988 -22.55 -21.06 0.73
CA LYS A 988 -21.55 -21.99 0.16
C LYS A 988 -21.40 -23.28 0.97
N ALA A 989 -21.74 -23.24 2.26
CA ALA A 989 -21.59 -24.39 3.16
C ALA A 989 -22.62 -25.50 2.88
N GLU A 990 -23.84 -25.16 2.44
CA GLU A 990 -24.93 -26.14 2.23
C GLU A 990 -24.91 -26.83 0.86
N ASP A 991 -24.31 -26.22 -0.18
CA ASP A 991 -24.30 -26.80 -1.55
C ASP A 991 -22.99 -27.51 -1.93
N SER A 992 -21.93 -27.42 -1.11
CA SER A 992 -20.66 -28.13 -1.34
C SER A 992 -20.73 -29.66 -1.12
N PHE A 993 -21.88 -30.18 -0.71
CA PHE A 993 -22.11 -31.61 -0.44
C PHE A 993 -22.24 -32.48 -1.71
N LEU A 994 -22.29 -31.89 -2.91
CA LEU A 994 -22.37 -32.63 -4.16
C LEU A 994 -21.28 -32.23 -5.16
N GLY A 995 -20.19 -32.99 -5.15
CA GLY A 995 -19.35 -33.21 -6.32
C GLY A 995 -17.94 -32.60 -6.28
N ASN A 996 -16.97 -33.40 -5.84
CA ASN A 996 -15.63 -33.46 -6.44
C ASN A 996 -15.22 -34.94 -6.44
N GLY A 997 -15.09 -35.53 -7.63
CA GLY A 997 -14.66 -36.90 -7.81
C GLY A 997 -13.16 -37.03 -7.56
N GLU A 998 -12.78 -37.87 -6.60
CA GLU A 998 -11.49 -38.55 -6.60
C GLU A 998 -11.74 -40.01 -6.98
N GLU A 999 -10.93 -40.47 -7.94
CA GLU A 999 -10.90 -41.82 -8.49
C GLU A 999 -10.83 -42.85 -7.37
N THR A 1000 -11.88 -43.66 -7.22
CA THR A 1000 -11.82 -44.91 -6.46
C THR A 1000 -12.15 -46.05 -7.39
N SER A 1001 -11.09 -46.79 -7.74
CA SER A 1001 -11.10 -48.08 -8.42
C SER A 1001 -12.08 -49.04 -7.75
N ILE A 1002 -13.11 -49.46 -8.48
CA ILE A 1002 -14.04 -50.50 -8.05
C ILE A 1002 -13.47 -51.85 -8.52
N SER A 1003 -13.00 -52.64 -7.55
CA SER A 1003 -12.65 -54.04 -7.75
C SER A 1003 -13.92 -54.89 -7.86
N VAL A 1004 -13.96 -55.69 -8.92
CA VAL A 1004 -14.95 -56.72 -9.24
C VAL A 1004 -15.04 -57.77 -8.12
N LEU A 1005 -16.26 -58.09 -7.69
CA LEU A 1005 -16.57 -59.36 -7.01
C LEU A 1005 -17.85 -59.96 -7.61
N GLU A 1006 -17.68 -61.20 -8.08
CA GLU A 1006 -18.64 -62.02 -8.80
C GLU A 1006 -19.79 -62.56 -7.92
N GLU A 1007 -20.92 -62.71 -8.61
CA GLU A 1007 -22.08 -63.59 -8.47
C GLU A 1007 -22.20 -64.58 -7.30
N LYS A 1008 -23.44 -64.66 -6.78
CA LYS A 1008 -24.13 -65.94 -6.58
C LYS A 1008 -25.65 -65.79 -6.69
N GLU A 1009 -26.22 -66.48 -7.67
CA GLU A 1009 -27.64 -66.67 -7.92
C GLU A 1009 -28.36 -67.42 -6.78
N ARG A 1010 -29.65 -67.12 -6.58
CA ARG A 1010 -30.71 -68.15 -6.53
C ARG A 1010 -32.13 -67.58 -6.67
N SER A 1011 -32.85 -68.24 -7.57
CA SER A 1011 -34.25 -68.18 -7.99
C SER A 1011 -35.32 -68.20 -6.89
N ALA A 1012 -36.46 -67.53 -7.12
CA ALA A 1012 -37.78 -68.16 -7.32
C ALA A 1012 -38.91 -67.12 -7.55
N SER A 1013 -39.80 -67.46 -8.47
CA SER A 1013 -41.02 -66.78 -8.93
C SER A 1013 -42.14 -66.68 -7.89
N GLY A 1014 -42.97 -65.62 -7.97
CA GLY A 1014 -44.30 -65.61 -7.35
C GLY A 1014 -44.91 -64.22 -7.20
N SER A 1015 -46.09 -64.02 -7.79
CA SER A 1015 -46.77 -62.75 -8.05
C SER A 1015 -47.40 -62.05 -6.82
N LEU A 1016 -47.37 -60.71 -6.87
CA LEU A 1016 -48.41 -59.73 -6.48
C LEU A 1016 -49.19 -59.93 -5.17
N ALA A 1017 -48.88 -59.09 -4.17
CA ALA A 1017 -49.81 -58.20 -3.44
C ALA A 1017 -49.19 -57.69 -2.13
N PHE A 1018 -48.90 -56.39 -1.98
CA PHE A 1018 -48.87 -55.67 -0.68
C PHE A 1018 -49.02 -54.17 -0.97
N VAL A 1019 -50.17 -53.55 -0.61
CA VAL A 1019 -50.42 -52.81 0.65
C VAL A 1019 -49.53 -51.56 0.79
N PHE A 1020 -50.19 -50.40 0.75
CA PHE A 1020 -49.61 -49.08 1.00
C PHE A 1020 -48.96 -48.98 2.39
N VAL A 1021 -47.69 -48.58 2.43
CA VAL A 1021 -47.10 -47.84 3.54
C VAL A 1021 -46.48 -46.57 2.96
N VAL A 1022 -47.06 -45.44 3.32
CA VAL A 1022 -46.57 -44.09 3.03
C VAL A 1022 -45.25 -43.90 3.77
N SER A 1023 -44.16 -43.73 3.02
CA SER A 1023 -42.87 -43.28 3.54
C SER A 1023 -42.50 -41.95 2.87
N THR A 1024 -42.60 -40.90 3.66
CA THR A 1024 -41.99 -39.59 3.44
C THR A 1024 -40.48 -39.73 3.31
N GLY A 1025 -39.91 -39.36 2.16
CA GLY A 1025 -38.46 -39.22 2.04
C GLY A 1025 -37.95 -39.29 0.60
N SER A 1026 -37.82 -38.14 -0.06
CA SER A 1026 -36.83 -37.93 -1.12
C SER A 1026 -36.63 -36.43 -1.37
N PRO A 1027 -35.40 -35.89 -1.26
CA PRO A 1027 -35.09 -34.58 -1.80
C PRO A 1027 -35.09 -34.66 -3.33
N MET A 1028 -35.87 -33.80 -3.98
CA MET A 1028 -35.82 -33.64 -5.44
C MET A 1028 -34.38 -33.36 -5.88
N LYS A 1029 -33.83 -34.26 -6.69
CA LYS A 1029 -32.54 -34.06 -7.36
C LYS A 1029 -32.67 -32.86 -8.32
N ALA A 1030 -31.66 -32.00 -8.32
CA ALA A 1030 -31.56 -30.76 -9.09
C ALA A 1030 -31.65 -30.82 -10.64
N PRO A 1031 -31.59 -31.96 -11.36
CA PRO A 1031 -31.75 -31.94 -12.82
C PRO A 1031 -33.15 -31.48 -13.28
N SER A 1032 -34.17 -31.69 -12.45
CA SER A 1032 -35.58 -31.51 -12.85
C SER A 1032 -35.98 -30.03 -13.01
N ILE A 1033 -35.41 -29.11 -12.22
CA ILE A 1033 -35.79 -27.69 -12.26
C ILE A 1033 -35.24 -26.99 -13.52
N SER A 1034 -34.02 -27.34 -13.95
CA SER A 1034 -33.41 -26.80 -15.17
C SER A 1034 -34.15 -27.24 -16.45
N ILE A 1035 -34.63 -28.48 -16.46
CA ILE A 1035 -35.43 -29.02 -17.56
C ILE A 1035 -36.82 -28.38 -17.57
N VAL A 1036 -37.48 -28.23 -16.41
CA VAL A 1036 -38.82 -27.61 -16.30
C VAL A 1036 -38.80 -26.12 -16.71
N LEU A 1037 -37.76 -25.37 -16.34
CA LEU A 1037 -37.58 -23.97 -16.79
C LEU A 1037 -37.30 -23.86 -18.29
N ARG A 1038 -36.51 -24.79 -18.85
CA ARG A 1038 -36.23 -24.83 -20.30
C ARG A 1038 -37.47 -25.20 -21.12
N CYS A 1039 -38.32 -26.11 -20.64
CA CYS A 1039 -39.57 -26.45 -21.32
C CYS A 1039 -40.59 -25.30 -21.26
N SER A 1040 -40.77 -24.65 -20.10
CA SER A 1040 -41.72 -23.53 -19.96
C SER A 1040 -41.29 -22.26 -20.75
N LEU A 1041 -39.98 -22.06 -20.92
CA LEU A 1041 -39.46 -20.99 -21.79
C LEU A 1041 -39.54 -21.35 -23.29
N LEU A 1042 -39.49 -22.64 -23.64
CA LEU A 1042 -39.72 -23.11 -25.01
C LEU A 1042 -41.20 -22.91 -25.40
N GLU A 1043 -42.12 -23.21 -24.49
CA GLU A 1043 -43.56 -22.96 -24.64
C GLU A 1043 -43.84 -21.46 -24.84
N ARG A 1044 -43.23 -20.58 -24.04
CA ARG A 1044 -43.33 -19.12 -24.25
C ARG A 1044 -42.74 -18.63 -25.57
N ARG A 1045 -41.62 -19.21 -26.02
CA ARG A 1045 -41.03 -18.88 -27.33
C ARG A 1045 -41.90 -19.36 -28.49
N LEU A 1046 -42.57 -20.51 -28.34
CA LEU A 1046 -43.53 -21.01 -29.32
C LEU A 1046 -44.80 -20.14 -29.35
N GLU A 1047 -45.27 -19.63 -28.19
CA GLU A 1047 -46.37 -18.67 -28.09
C GLU A 1047 -46.01 -17.29 -28.69
N GLU A 1048 -44.79 -16.80 -28.50
CA GLU A 1048 -44.32 -15.53 -29.08
C GLU A 1048 -44.10 -15.65 -30.59
N VAL A 1049 -43.54 -16.76 -31.08
CA VAL A 1049 -43.38 -17.02 -32.52
C VAL A 1049 -44.72 -17.27 -33.20
N GLY A 1050 -45.70 -17.87 -32.52
CA GLY A 1050 -47.07 -18.02 -33.02
C GLY A 1050 -47.79 -16.68 -33.23
N LYS A 1051 -47.47 -15.66 -32.43
CA LYS A 1051 -48.04 -14.30 -32.55
C LYS A 1051 -47.42 -13.46 -33.67
N ASP A 1052 -46.17 -13.70 -34.02
CA ASP A 1052 -45.49 -12.98 -35.11
C ASP A 1052 -45.81 -13.55 -36.52
N VAL A 1053 -46.42 -14.73 -36.62
CA VAL A 1053 -46.75 -15.39 -37.90
C VAL A 1053 -48.22 -15.18 -38.34
N GLY A 1054 -49.05 -14.52 -37.52
CA GLY A 1054 -50.40 -14.11 -37.93
C GLY A 1054 -51.34 -15.26 -38.29
N ILE A 1055 -51.45 -16.26 -37.42
CA ILE A 1055 -52.40 -17.38 -37.57
C ILE A 1055 -53.64 -17.06 -36.73
N ASP A 1056 -54.80 -16.92 -37.37
CA ASP A 1056 -56.11 -16.76 -36.72
C ASP A 1056 -56.45 -17.99 -35.85
N GLU A 1057 -57.05 -17.75 -34.69
CA GLU A 1057 -57.24 -18.70 -33.57
C GLU A 1057 -58.22 -19.87 -33.80
N ASP A 1058 -58.77 -20.10 -35.00
CA ASP A 1058 -59.94 -21.01 -35.16
C ASP A 1058 -59.75 -22.25 -36.06
N VAL A 1059 -58.55 -22.61 -36.52
CA VAL A 1059 -58.35 -23.87 -37.28
C VAL A 1059 -57.03 -24.55 -36.95
N LEU A 1060 -57.02 -25.37 -35.90
CA LEU A 1060 -55.94 -26.35 -35.65
C LEU A 1060 -56.57 -27.73 -35.39
N ASP A 1061 -56.73 -28.50 -36.47
CA ASP A 1061 -57.01 -29.93 -36.41
C ASP A 1061 -55.80 -30.69 -35.79
N PRO A 1062 -56.00 -31.53 -34.76
CA PRO A 1062 -54.96 -32.31 -34.10
C PRO A 1062 -54.11 -33.17 -35.06
N GLU A 1063 -54.67 -33.58 -36.20
CA GLU A 1063 -53.98 -34.41 -37.19
C GLU A 1063 -52.90 -33.61 -37.96
N THR A 1064 -53.05 -32.29 -38.09
CA THR A 1064 -52.10 -31.41 -38.77
C THR A 1064 -50.94 -31.00 -37.84
N LEU A 1065 -51.19 -30.84 -36.53
CA LEU A 1065 -50.15 -30.63 -35.52
C LEU A 1065 -49.26 -31.87 -35.36
N GLY A 1066 -49.84 -33.07 -35.49
CA GLY A 1066 -49.10 -34.34 -35.52
C GLY A 1066 -48.16 -34.48 -36.72
N ARG A 1067 -48.56 -33.98 -37.90
CA ARG A 1067 -47.68 -33.97 -39.09
C ARG A 1067 -46.54 -32.97 -38.99
N TYR A 1068 -46.73 -31.83 -38.31
CA TYR A 1068 -45.66 -30.84 -38.11
C TYR A 1068 -44.56 -31.34 -37.15
N LEU A 1069 -44.93 -32.15 -36.15
CA LEU A 1069 -43.97 -32.81 -35.26
C LEU A 1069 -43.21 -33.95 -35.98
N GLN A 1070 -43.84 -34.62 -36.94
CA GLN A 1070 -43.21 -35.69 -37.71
C GLN A 1070 -42.18 -35.16 -38.73
N VAL A 1071 -42.38 -33.95 -39.29
CA VAL A 1071 -41.38 -33.29 -40.16
C VAL A 1071 -40.15 -32.78 -39.36
N LEU A 1072 -40.30 -32.50 -38.07
CA LEU A 1072 -39.18 -32.18 -37.18
C LEU A 1072 -38.35 -33.42 -36.79
N GLU A 1073 -38.92 -34.63 -36.88
CA GLU A 1073 -38.21 -35.89 -36.62
C GLU A 1073 -37.47 -36.44 -37.85
N GLU A 1074 -37.85 -36.10 -39.09
CA GLU A 1074 -37.22 -36.62 -40.31
C GLU A 1074 -36.35 -35.61 -41.09
N GLY A 1075 -36.08 -34.42 -40.54
CA GLY A 1075 -35.46 -33.32 -41.29
C GLY A 1075 -34.35 -32.52 -40.61
N VAL A 1076 -33.27 -33.15 -40.12
CA VAL A 1076 -31.97 -32.45 -39.94
C VAL A 1076 -30.82 -33.38 -40.33
N ASP A 1077 -30.54 -33.42 -41.62
CA ASP A 1077 -29.30 -33.95 -42.16
C ASP A 1077 -28.21 -32.89 -41.99
N GLY A 1078 -27.31 -33.05 -41.00
CA GLY A 1078 -26.22 -32.10 -40.80
C GLY A 1078 -25.51 -32.11 -39.43
N ARG A 1079 -24.82 -33.21 -39.12
CA ARG A 1079 -23.77 -33.36 -38.07
C ARG A 1079 -24.22 -33.39 -36.60
N ARG A 1080 -24.39 -34.60 -36.06
CA ARG A 1080 -23.95 -35.04 -34.71
C ARG A 1080 -23.93 -36.57 -34.65
N ALA A 1081 -22.90 -37.14 -34.05
CA ALA A 1081 -22.56 -38.56 -34.14
C ALA A 1081 -23.47 -39.48 -33.29
N ALA A 1082 -23.80 -40.62 -33.92
CA ALA A 1082 -24.48 -41.85 -33.53
C ALA A 1082 -24.55 -42.26 -32.03
N MET A 1083 -25.76 -42.61 -31.58
CA MET A 1083 -26.03 -43.49 -30.45
C MET A 1083 -26.66 -44.79 -31.00
N ASP A 1084 -26.11 -45.96 -30.68
CA ASP A 1084 -26.60 -47.25 -31.16
C ASP A 1084 -27.79 -47.73 -30.31
N LEU A 1085 -28.97 -47.83 -30.94
CA LEU A 1085 -30.25 -48.21 -30.31
C LEU A 1085 -30.40 -49.72 -30.10
N ARG A 1086 -29.37 -50.53 -30.38
CA ARG A 1086 -29.37 -51.98 -30.14
C ARG A 1086 -28.73 -52.38 -28.81
N ASP A 1087 -28.20 -51.41 -28.05
CA ASP A 1087 -27.65 -51.63 -26.71
C ASP A 1087 -28.77 -51.60 -25.63
N PRO A 1088 -28.98 -52.68 -24.87
CA PRO A 1088 -29.95 -52.73 -23.78
C PRO A 1088 -29.77 -51.62 -22.72
N GLN A 1089 -28.56 -51.08 -22.53
CA GLN A 1089 -28.29 -50.00 -21.58
C GLN A 1089 -28.82 -48.64 -22.06
N HIS A 1090 -28.84 -48.38 -23.37
CA HIS A 1090 -29.43 -47.17 -23.95
C HIS A 1090 -30.97 -47.21 -23.94
N LEU A 1091 -31.56 -48.40 -24.12
CA LEU A 1091 -32.99 -48.64 -23.98
C LEU A 1091 -33.47 -48.52 -22.52
N GLN A 1092 -32.66 -48.95 -21.55
CA GLN A 1092 -32.94 -48.78 -20.12
C GLN A 1092 -32.92 -47.31 -19.68
N TRP A 1093 -32.09 -46.49 -20.34
CA TRP A 1093 -32.04 -45.03 -20.13
C TRP A 1093 -33.29 -44.32 -20.68
N LEU A 1094 -33.75 -44.67 -21.88
CA LEU A 1094 -35.00 -44.16 -22.48
C LEU A 1094 -36.25 -44.53 -21.66
N LEU A 1095 -36.32 -45.77 -21.16
CA LEU A 1095 -37.41 -46.23 -20.28
C LEU A 1095 -37.40 -45.53 -18.92
N SER A 1096 -36.23 -45.16 -18.38
CA SER A 1096 -36.14 -44.40 -17.12
C SER A 1096 -36.55 -42.93 -17.23
N LEU A 1097 -36.51 -42.36 -18.45
CA LEU A 1097 -37.02 -41.01 -18.74
C LEU A 1097 -38.55 -40.99 -18.91
N HIS A 1098 -39.15 -42.05 -19.45
CA HIS A 1098 -40.61 -42.16 -19.63
C HIS A 1098 -41.40 -42.39 -18.32
N VAL A 1099 -40.74 -42.84 -17.24
CA VAL A 1099 -41.42 -43.11 -15.95
C VAL A 1099 -41.70 -41.83 -15.13
N VAL A 1100 -41.13 -40.68 -15.51
CA VAL A 1100 -41.35 -39.39 -14.80
C VAL A 1100 -42.55 -38.60 -15.32
N GLN A 1101 -43.13 -38.96 -16.48
CA GLN A 1101 -44.27 -38.24 -17.07
C GLN A 1101 -45.66 -38.83 -16.77
N GLY A 1102 -45.75 -39.92 -15.97
CA GLY A 1102 -47.00 -40.68 -15.80
C GLY A 1102 -47.83 -40.45 -14.53
N VAL A 1103 -47.59 -39.42 -13.70
CA VAL A 1103 -48.26 -39.30 -12.37
C VAL A 1103 -48.97 -37.95 -12.13
N HIS A 1104 -49.46 -37.27 -13.17
CA HIS A 1104 -50.25 -36.03 -12.95
C HIS A 1104 -51.66 -35.97 -13.54
N ASP A 1105 -52.15 -37.04 -14.15
CA ASP A 1105 -53.57 -37.13 -14.53
C ASP A 1105 -54.31 -38.10 -13.61
N ARG A 1106 -54.87 -37.56 -12.52
CA ARG A 1106 -56.07 -38.00 -11.76
C ARG A 1106 -55.93 -37.64 -10.28
N ALA A 1107 -56.39 -36.45 -9.91
CA ALA A 1107 -56.79 -36.14 -8.54
C ALA A 1107 -57.76 -34.95 -8.52
N ASP A 1108 -58.89 -35.09 -9.22
CA ASP A 1108 -60.07 -34.25 -8.96
C ASP A 1108 -60.84 -34.81 -7.75
N ASN A 1109 -61.26 -33.91 -6.86
CA ASN A 1109 -62.15 -34.10 -5.71
C ASN A 1109 -61.57 -34.70 -4.42
N VAL A 1110 -60.93 -33.87 -3.59
CA VAL A 1110 -61.06 -33.94 -2.12
C VAL A 1110 -61.11 -32.53 -1.54
N VAL A 1111 -62.26 -32.16 -0.99
CA VAL A 1111 -62.43 -30.99 -0.11
C VAL A 1111 -61.74 -31.30 1.22
N VAL A 1112 -60.66 -30.58 1.55
CA VAL A 1112 -60.07 -30.57 2.90
C VAL A 1112 -60.19 -29.16 3.43
N GLU A 1113 -61.04 -28.97 4.44
CA GLU A 1113 -61.12 -27.75 5.24
C GLU A 1113 -59.74 -27.45 5.86
N LEU A 1114 -59.11 -26.36 5.43
CA LEU A 1114 -57.87 -25.87 6.01
C LEU A 1114 -58.19 -24.97 7.20
N HIS A 1115 -57.95 -25.49 8.41
CA HIS A 1115 -57.77 -24.67 9.61
C HIS A 1115 -56.56 -23.74 9.44
N ASP A 1116 -56.73 -22.49 9.83
CA ASP A 1116 -55.74 -21.40 9.86
C ASP A 1116 -54.34 -21.85 10.35
N GLY A 1117 -53.40 -21.96 9.42
CA GLY A 1117 -52.02 -22.35 9.75
C GLY A 1117 -51.00 -22.33 8.61
N ALA A 1118 -51.28 -21.65 7.49
CA ALA A 1118 -50.40 -21.65 6.32
C ALA A 1118 -50.18 -20.24 5.76
N CYS A 1119 -49.29 -19.47 6.40
CA CYS A 1119 -48.83 -18.18 5.86
C CYS A 1119 -47.33 -17.89 6.12
N SER A 1120 -46.46 -18.92 6.14
CA SER A 1120 -45.00 -18.73 6.21
C SER A 1120 -44.29 -18.92 4.87
N ASP A 1121 -44.76 -19.84 4.03
CA ASP A 1121 -43.98 -20.27 2.84
C ASP A 1121 -44.14 -19.32 1.64
N ARG A 1122 -45.18 -18.47 1.62
CA ARG A 1122 -45.42 -17.50 0.54
C ARG A 1122 -44.61 -16.20 0.66
N LEU A 1123 -43.87 -15.99 1.75
CA LEU A 1123 -43.00 -14.82 1.95
C LEU A 1123 -41.61 -14.94 1.30
N ASN A 1124 -41.24 -16.13 0.82
CA ASN A 1124 -39.99 -16.36 0.09
C ASN A 1124 -40.01 -15.89 -1.38
N GLY A 1125 -41.13 -15.34 -1.87
CA GLY A 1125 -41.25 -14.79 -3.24
C GLY A 1125 -40.56 -13.43 -3.46
N GLY A 1126 -39.94 -12.85 -2.43
CA GLY A 1126 -39.38 -11.49 -2.44
C GLY A 1126 -37.88 -11.35 -2.69
N PHE A 1127 -37.12 -12.42 -2.94
CA PHE A 1127 -35.67 -12.35 -3.15
C PHE A 1127 -35.33 -11.86 -4.57
N ARG A 1128 -35.39 -10.55 -4.79
CA ARG A 1128 -34.88 -9.89 -6.02
C ARG A 1128 -33.81 -8.86 -5.71
N THR A 1129 -32.68 -9.30 -5.16
CA THR A 1129 -31.47 -8.47 -5.06
C THR A 1129 -30.40 -9.01 -6.01
N SER A 1130 -29.62 -8.13 -6.63
CA SER A 1130 -28.49 -8.51 -7.52
C SER A 1130 -27.54 -9.54 -6.88
N GLY A 1131 -27.40 -9.52 -5.55
CA GLY A 1131 -26.65 -10.52 -4.79
C GLY A 1131 -27.21 -11.94 -4.91
N HIS A 1132 -28.53 -12.12 -4.76
CA HIS A 1132 -29.16 -13.45 -4.89
C HIS A 1132 -28.94 -14.03 -6.28
N TYR A 1133 -29.03 -13.19 -7.31
CA TYR A 1133 -28.72 -13.60 -8.68
C TYR A 1133 -27.24 -13.88 -8.89
N LEU A 1134 -26.31 -13.11 -8.31
CA LEU A 1134 -24.87 -13.41 -8.36
C LEU A 1134 -24.55 -14.77 -7.72
N TRP A 1135 -25.22 -15.12 -6.61
CA TRP A 1135 -25.16 -16.45 -6.04
C TRP A 1135 -25.83 -17.50 -6.93
N THR A 1136 -26.98 -17.20 -7.54
CA THR A 1136 -27.58 -18.10 -8.54
C THR A 1136 -26.65 -18.30 -9.74
N PHE A 1137 -25.92 -17.29 -10.22
CA PHE A 1137 -24.93 -17.39 -11.30
C PHE A 1137 -23.62 -18.11 -10.87
N GLY A 1138 -23.25 -18.02 -9.59
CA GLY A 1138 -21.99 -18.57 -9.08
C GLY A 1138 -22.10 -19.95 -8.40
N VAL A 1139 -23.26 -20.32 -7.87
CA VAL A 1139 -23.48 -21.53 -7.07
C VAL A 1139 -24.54 -22.45 -7.70
N VAL A 1140 -25.67 -21.89 -8.17
CA VAL A 1140 -26.77 -22.70 -8.74
C VAL A 1140 -26.60 -22.88 -10.26
N ALA A 1141 -25.96 -21.94 -10.92
CA ALA A 1141 -25.56 -22.04 -12.30
C ALA A 1141 -24.23 -22.81 -12.37
N THR A 1142 -24.38 -24.06 -12.74
CA THR A 1142 -23.59 -24.87 -13.64
C THR A 1142 -22.28 -24.24 -14.28
N PRO A 1143 -22.20 -22.97 -14.77
CA PRO A 1143 -20.97 -22.40 -15.33
C PRO A 1143 -19.78 -22.18 -14.38
N ALA A 1144 -19.96 -22.20 -13.06
CA ALA A 1144 -18.85 -22.05 -12.10
C ALA A 1144 -17.78 -23.15 -12.22
N ALA A 1145 -18.13 -24.30 -12.82
CA ALA A 1145 -17.17 -25.34 -13.17
C ALA A 1145 -16.19 -24.89 -14.28
N VAL A 1146 -16.62 -24.00 -15.18
CA VAL A 1146 -15.88 -23.60 -16.39
C VAL A 1146 -15.36 -22.17 -16.38
N ALA A 1147 -15.86 -21.29 -15.51
CA ALA A 1147 -15.45 -19.88 -15.43
C ALA A 1147 -15.24 -19.38 -13.98
N TYR A 1148 -14.49 -18.29 -13.84
CA TYR A 1148 -14.35 -17.50 -12.62
C TYR A 1148 -15.16 -16.22 -12.73
N PHE A 1149 -15.90 -15.87 -11.67
CA PHE A 1149 -16.70 -14.66 -11.58
C PHE A 1149 -16.02 -13.64 -10.65
N PHE A 1150 -16.04 -12.38 -11.06
CA PHE A 1150 -15.37 -11.28 -10.38
C PHE A 1150 -16.32 -10.08 -10.33
N TYR A 1151 -16.64 -9.58 -9.13
CA TYR A 1151 -17.46 -8.39 -8.97
C TYR A 1151 -17.12 -7.64 -7.68
N ASP A 1152 -17.50 -6.37 -7.64
CA ASP A 1152 -17.43 -5.55 -6.43
C ASP A 1152 -18.63 -5.86 -5.52
N HIS A 1153 -18.35 -6.37 -4.33
CA HIS A 1153 -19.34 -6.79 -3.33
C HIS A 1153 -20.11 -5.58 -2.76
N PHE A 1154 -19.53 -4.39 -2.83
CA PHE A 1154 -20.12 -3.16 -2.33
C PHE A 1154 -20.74 -2.30 -3.43
N ASN A 1155 -20.41 -2.56 -4.70
CA ASN A 1155 -21.02 -1.90 -5.86
C ASN A 1155 -21.09 -2.86 -7.07
N PRO A 1156 -22.04 -3.81 -7.08
CA PRO A 1156 -22.14 -4.88 -8.08
C PRO A 1156 -22.78 -4.39 -9.40
N SER A 1157 -22.33 -3.25 -9.90
CA SER A 1157 -22.75 -2.68 -11.18
C SER A 1157 -22.19 -3.44 -12.39
N LYS A 1158 -21.07 -4.15 -12.20
CA LYS A 1158 -20.38 -4.92 -13.23
C LYS A 1158 -19.88 -6.26 -12.71
N ILE A 1159 -19.89 -7.25 -13.58
CA ILE A 1159 -19.39 -8.61 -13.32
C ILE A 1159 -18.39 -8.96 -14.42
N GLY A 1160 -17.14 -9.17 -14.06
CA GLY A 1160 -16.11 -9.70 -14.94
C GLY A 1160 -16.08 -11.22 -14.90
N ILE A 1161 -15.90 -11.85 -16.05
CA ILE A 1161 -15.77 -13.32 -16.17
C ILE A 1161 -14.45 -13.66 -16.85
N ILE A 1162 -13.78 -14.69 -16.35
CA ILE A 1162 -12.59 -15.30 -16.97
C ILE A 1162 -12.83 -16.79 -17.13
N TRP A 1163 -12.58 -17.35 -18.32
CA TRP A 1163 -12.67 -18.79 -18.54
C TRP A 1163 -11.53 -19.53 -17.85
N LYS A 1164 -11.81 -20.65 -17.16
CA LYS A 1164 -10.76 -21.44 -16.50
C LYS A 1164 -9.89 -22.11 -17.56
N PRO A 1165 -8.56 -21.93 -17.58
CA PRO A 1165 -7.70 -22.56 -18.58
C PRO A 1165 -7.81 -24.10 -18.60
N THR A 1166 -7.96 -24.70 -17.42
CA THR A 1166 -8.12 -26.15 -17.22
C THR A 1166 -9.48 -26.70 -17.64
N SER A 1167 -10.45 -25.84 -17.96
CA SER A 1167 -11.78 -26.26 -18.35
C SER A 1167 -12.00 -26.23 -19.87
N ILE A 1168 -11.11 -25.61 -20.65
CA ILE A 1168 -11.29 -25.24 -22.06
C ILE A 1168 -11.52 -26.47 -22.95
N VAL A 1169 -10.72 -27.52 -22.76
CA VAL A 1169 -10.84 -28.81 -23.47
C VAL A 1169 -10.64 -29.92 -22.45
N LYS A 1170 -11.52 -30.92 -22.47
CA LYS A 1170 -11.39 -32.15 -21.68
C LYS A 1170 -11.67 -33.36 -22.54
N GLU A 1171 -11.22 -34.53 -22.10
CA GLU A 1171 -11.64 -35.79 -22.69
C GLU A 1171 -13.14 -36.03 -22.49
N VAL A 1172 -13.76 -36.67 -23.48
CA VAL A 1172 -15.19 -37.00 -23.47
C VAL A 1172 -15.46 -38.04 -22.39
N ASN A 1173 -16.07 -37.59 -21.30
CA ASN A 1173 -16.57 -38.42 -20.20
C ASN A 1173 -17.93 -37.87 -19.79
N ILE A 1174 -18.86 -38.72 -19.36
CA ILE A 1174 -20.18 -38.34 -18.84
C ILE A 1174 -20.07 -37.26 -17.75
N THR A 1175 -19.04 -37.34 -16.89
CA THR A 1175 -18.77 -36.34 -15.85
C THR A 1175 -18.32 -34.98 -16.40
N ASN A 1176 -17.85 -34.93 -17.65
CA ASN A 1176 -17.34 -33.75 -18.33
C ASN A 1176 -18.34 -33.13 -19.31
N CYS A 1177 -19.55 -33.68 -19.51
CA CYS A 1177 -20.49 -33.20 -20.54
C CYS A 1177 -21.14 -31.82 -20.25
N LEU A 1178 -21.14 -31.35 -19.00
CA LEU A 1178 -21.76 -30.08 -18.61
C LEU A 1178 -21.08 -28.88 -19.31
N HIS A 1179 -21.87 -28.07 -20.01
CA HIS A 1179 -21.45 -26.90 -20.82
C HIS A 1179 -20.50 -27.16 -21.98
N ARG A 1180 -20.38 -28.40 -22.43
CA ARG A 1180 -19.46 -28.77 -23.51
C ARG A 1180 -20.19 -29.43 -24.65
N PHE A 1181 -19.64 -29.32 -25.86
CA PHE A 1181 -20.08 -30.09 -27.01
C PHE A 1181 -19.01 -31.11 -27.37
N VAL A 1182 -19.40 -32.26 -27.92
CA VAL A 1182 -18.45 -33.28 -28.37
C VAL A 1182 -17.91 -32.90 -29.75
N SER A 1183 -16.60 -32.88 -29.89
CA SER A 1183 -15.92 -32.63 -31.15
C SER A 1183 -14.63 -33.44 -31.23
N GLY A 1184 -14.56 -34.42 -32.13
CA GLY A 1184 -13.32 -35.14 -32.44
C GLY A 1184 -12.68 -35.92 -31.28
N GLY A 1185 -13.48 -36.46 -30.35
CA GLY A 1185 -12.97 -37.17 -29.15
C GLY A 1185 -12.65 -36.26 -27.97
N GLU A 1186 -12.81 -34.95 -28.14
CA GLU A 1186 -12.68 -33.93 -27.09
C GLU A 1186 -14.03 -33.28 -26.77
N ALA A 1187 -14.12 -32.68 -25.59
CA ALA A 1187 -15.29 -31.96 -25.07
C ALA A 1187 -14.93 -30.49 -24.76
N PRO A 1188 -14.80 -29.62 -25.79
CA PRO A 1188 -14.59 -28.18 -25.61
C PRO A 1188 -15.80 -27.46 -25.00
N VAL A 1189 -15.56 -26.39 -24.23
CA VAL A 1189 -16.61 -25.57 -23.60
C VAL A 1189 -17.38 -24.79 -24.65
N ASN A 1190 -18.72 -24.92 -24.63
CA ASN A 1190 -19.64 -24.14 -25.44
C ASN A 1190 -19.85 -22.75 -24.81
N ARG A 1191 -18.93 -21.82 -25.08
CA ARG A 1191 -18.96 -20.47 -24.51
C ARG A 1191 -20.23 -19.70 -24.89
N GLU A 1192 -20.71 -19.86 -26.12
CA GLU A 1192 -21.92 -19.19 -26.63
C GLU A 1192 -23.16 -19.64 -25.86
N ALA A 1193 -23.33 -20.95 -25.64
CA ALA A 1193 -24.43 -21.47 -24.84
C ALA A 1193 -24.38 -20.98 -23.39
N VAL A 1194 -23.19 -20.90 -22.78
CA VAL A 1194 -23.03 -20.36 -21.42
C VAL A 1194 -23.39 -18.88 -21.37
N ILE A 1195 -23.01 -18.08 -22.37
CA ILE A 1195 -23.38 -16.65 -22.44
C ILE A 1195 -24.89 -16.49 -22.60
N GLU A 1196 -25.52 -17.33 -23.41
CA GLU A 1196 -26.98 -17.31 -23.60
C GLU A 1196 -27.73 -17.74 -22.34
N ASP A 1197 -27.29 -18.81 -21.66
CA ASP A 1197 -27.80 -19.21 -20.35
C ASP A 1197 -27.69 -18.03 -19.36
N ILE A 1198 -26.59 -17.28 -19.40
CA ILE A 1198 -26.40 -16.09 -18.56
C ILE A 1198 -27.42 -14.99 -18.87
N ARG A 1199 -27.67 -14.71 -20.15
CA ARG A 1199 -28.69 -13.73 -20.57
C ARG A 1199 -30.08 -14.12 -20.11
N ILE A 1200 -30.44 -15.39 -20.28
CA ILE A 1200 -31.75 -15.92 -19.91
C ILE A 1200 -31.96 -15.84 -18.40
N MET A 1201 -30.97 -16.25 -17.60
CA MET A 1201 -31.04 -16.14 -16.13
C MET A 1201 -31.07 -14.68 -15.65
N GLY A 1202 -30.54 -13.75 -16.45
CA GLY A 1202 -30.39 -12.33 -16.10
C GLY A 1202 -31.46 -11.39 -16.68
N VAL A 1203 -32.54 -11.91 -17.26
CA VAL A 1203 -33.61 -11.08 -17.87
C VAL A 1203 -34.15 -10.06 -16.87
N GLY A 1204 -34.15 -8.77 -17.26
CA GLY A 1204 -34.58 -7.64 -16.42
C GLY A 1204 -33.51 -7.12 -15.44
N LEU A 1205 -32.39 -7.82 -15.29
CA LEU A 1205 -31.25 -7.45 -14.42
C LEU A 1205 -30.01 -7.07 -15.21
N ILE A 1206 -29.73 -7.77 -16.31
CA ILE A 1206 -28.60 -7.49 -17.17
C ILE A 1206 -28.99 -6.36 -18.13
N GLU A 1207 -28.20 -5.30 -18.12
CA GLU A 1207 -28.32 -4.21 -19.08
C GLU A 1207 -27.53 -4.53 -20.35
N GLU A 1208 -26.32 -5.07 -20.21
CA GLU A 1208 -25.43 -5.34 -21.34
C GLU A 1208 -24.47 -6.49 -21.02
N ILE A 1209 -24.11 -7.31 -22.02
CA ILE A 1209 -22.98 -8.24 -21.96
C ILE A 1209 -22.01 -7.89 -23.07
N ARG A 1210 -20.77 -7.53 -22.72
CA ARG A 1210 -19.67 -7.30 -23.65
C ARG A 1210 -18.74 -8.48 -23.66
N THR A 1211 -18.38 -8.96 -24.84
CA THR A 1211 -17.38 -10.00 -25.05
C THR A 1211 -16.11 -9.36 -25.61
N LYS A 1212 -14.94 -9.85 -25.18
CA LYS A 1212 -13.65 -9.40 -25.71
C LYS A 1212 -13.36 -9.99 -27.08
#